data_AF-A0AA38ZJT2-F1
#
_entry.id   AF-A0AA38ZJT2-F1
#
_cell.length_a   1.000
_cell.length_b   1.000
_cell.length_c   1.000
_cell.angle_alpha   90.00
_cell.angle_beta   90.00
_cell.angle_gamma   90.00
#
_symmetry.space_group_name_H-M   'P 1'
#
loop_
_entity.id
_entity.type
_entity.pdbx_description
1 polymer ?
#
loop_
_entity_poly.entity_id
_entity_poly.type
_entity_poly.pdbx_seq_one_letter_code
_entity_poly.pdbx_strand_id
1 'polypeptide(L)'
;MASMELSQSSIQALVQKIKQEMFSNTDLYSFVSPSAYDTAWLAMIPDPHQPDRPMFAECLDWVLNSQREEGFWGEFDGYGVPTIDCLPATLACMVSLKRWNVGAKSVDKGMAFIHANAEKLLEEKYNPCPRWFSIVFPATVELAGSVGLEIILSDGLKAMVADIFNQRLQILSTEELVDKYHYPPLISYLEALPSWYDISHEDIVKHLSDDGSIFQSPSATARAFMVSGKEECVAYLQSLLQRCPAGVPPIHPMDEELIKLSMVNQVQRLGLGQHFVEEIEEILSVVHRSYMNRERGSRQINFVPAQLYKDSLAFRLLRMHGHSFFWFLHHEDIMDHIKNNSEHLSSVLLNVYRATDLMFSGEYELEEARSLSRNLLEKSISLRHIHDNLVVFPNFRRMIEQELSLPWTARLDHLDHRKWIEVNEIDTLWMGKASFYRYGILQPTSMANTLKTRLSCLHEDDLTRLAMENYKFRQSIYNKELVELTRWSKDLGLSNMGFGREKTTYCYFASAAASSSQLPHHSEVRLVVAKIAILITVADDFFDMQGSLDELESLTEAVRRWDGHGLTGHSEVIFKALDNLVNEIAAKYLHQQGGECDIAKILHDMWCEAFSSWLTEAKWSKSGYIPSTEEYLRTGMISVAAHAVVLQGSCFLNPSLPIYKLRPAQYEPVTKLLMVITRLLNDIQSYQKEQVDGKTNLVLLHQKENPETDIEDSISYVRGILDEKKNELLEHVLSDGLSDLPKSCKHIHLSCMKVFQMFFNSRNEFDSNTTEMLQDIKQAIYIPLEFQTSKPSIKTLPLPSERKQEFSKVNAILGPTFKNQTIRSFTAHSIPLPMPRVGYGKMFMPLKFKTCFI
;
A
#
# COMPACT_ATOMS: atom_id res chain seq x y z
N MET A 1 -33.53 5.75 10.77
CA MET A 1 -33.30 4.30 10.88
C MET A 1 -33.47 3.65 9.50
N ALA A 2 -34.61 3.83 8.82
CA ALA A 2 -34.85 3.31 7.47
C ALA A 2 -33.74 3.58 6.41
N SER A 3 -33.13 4.78 6.35
CA SER A 3 -32.04 5.04 5.39
C SER A 3 -30.72 4.31 5.72
N MET A 4 -30.46 4.04 7.00
CA MET A 4 -29.28 3.28 7.44
C MET A 4 -29.48 1.78 7.21
N GLU A 5 -30.68 1.27 7.48
CA GLU A 5 -31.04 -0.12 7.19
C GLU A 5 -30.94 -0.43 5.69
N LEU A 6 -31.42 0.50 4.85
CA LEU A 6 -31.25 0.41 3.39
C LEU A 6 -29.77 0.42 2.98
N SER A 7 -28.95 1.31 3.56
CA SER A 7 -27.50 1.36 3.28
C SER A 7 -26.78 0.08 3.72
N GLN A 8 -27.13 -0.49 4.88
CA GLN A 8 -26.52 -1.71 5.38
C GLN A 8 -26.89 -2.93 4.51
N SER A 9 -28.14 -3.01 4.04
CA SER A 9 -28.57 -4.07 3.13
C SER A 9 -27.85 -4.02 1.77
N SER A 10 -27.61 -2.82 1.23
CA SER A 10 -26.82 -2.60 0.00
C SER A 10 -25.37 -3.09 0.17
N ILE A 11 -24.74 -2.70 1.28
CA ILE A 11 -23.37 -3.13 1.64
C ILE A 11 -23.31 -4.66 1.74
N GLN A 12 -24.26 -5.29 2.43
CA GLN A 12 -24.29 -6.75 2.58
C GLN A 12 -24.46 -7.46 1.24
N ALA A 13 -25.33 -6.96 0.34
CA ALA A 13 -25.51 -7.53 -0.99
C ALA A 13 -24.22 -7.44 -1.82
N LEU A 14 -23.52 -6.29 -1.76
CA LEU A 14 -22.21 -6.10 -2.39
C LEU A 14 -21.15 -7.05 -1.85
N VAL A 15 -21.07 -7.21 -0.52
CA VAL A 15 -20.13 -8.14 0.13
C VAL A 15 -20.37 -9.57 -0.38
N GLN A 16 -21.62 -10.03 -0.43
CA GLN A 16 -21.93 -11.38 -0.91
C GLN A 16 -21.57 -11.57 -2.38
N LYS A 17 -21.85 -10.57 -3.22
CA LYS A 17 -21.45 -10.57 -4.62
C LYS A 17 -19.92 -10.71 -4.76
N ILE A 18 -19.17 -9.88 -4.03
CA ILE A 18 -17.70 -9.89 -4.07
C ILE A 18 -17.13 -11.20 -3.52
N LYS A 19 -17.71 -11.79 -2.46
CA LYS A 19 -17.30 -13.12 -1.96
C LYS A 19 -17.40 -14.20 -3.03
N GLN A 20 -18.51 -14.20 -3.78
CA GLN A 20 -18.72 -15.17 -4.86
C GLN A 20 -17.77 -14.93 -6.02
N GLU A 21 -17.58 -13.69 -6.42
CA GLU A 21 -16.83 -13.34 -7.62
C GLU A 21 -15.31 -13.32 -7.40
N MET A 22 -14.84 -12.86 -6.24
CA MET A 22 -13.40 -12.73 -5.96
C MET A 22 -12.79 -13.94 -5.25
N PHE A 23 -13.54 -14.62 -4.37
CA PHE A 23 -12.98 -15.61 -3.45
C PHE A 23 -13.46 -17.04 -3.69
N SER A 24 -14.55 -17.26 -4.46
CA SER A 24 -15.15 -18.60 -4.65
C SER A 24 -14.75 -19.25 -5.98
N ASN A 25 -13.66 -20.03 -6.01
CA ASN A 25 -13.21 -20.85 -7.16
C ASN A 25 -13.03 -20.09 -8.50
N THR A 26 -12.78 -18.79 -8.45
CA THR A 26 -12.47 -17.97 -9.63
C THR A 26 -11.02 -18.22 -10.08
N ASP A 27 -10.78 -18.33 -11.39
CA ASP A 27 -9.43 -18.38 -11.93
C ASP A 27 -8.69 -17.08 -11.55
N LEU A 28 -7.57 -17.20 -10.84
CA LEU A 28 -6.78 -16.05 -10.35
C LEU A 28 -6.28 -15.16 -11.50
N TYR A 29 -6.14 -15.73 -12.70
CA TYR A 29 -5.73 -14.99 -13.88
C TYR A 29 -6.82 -14.07 -14.42
N SER A 30 -8.08 -14.26 -14.02
CA SER A 30 -9.14 -13.29 -14.31
C SER A 30 -8.92 -11.93 -13.65
N PHE A 31 -8.11 -11.87 -12.58
CA PHE A 31 -7.71 -10.62 -11.93
C PHE A 31 -6.56 -9.90 -12.63
N VAL A 32 -5.97 -10.51 -13.67
CA VAL A 32 -4.83 -9.95 -14.39
C VAL A 32 -5.31 -9.22 -15.64
N SER A 33 -4.91 -7.96 -15.78
CA SER A 33 -5.32 -7.17 -16.94
C SER A 33 -4.63 -7.65 -18.23
N PRO A 34 -5.37 -7.77 -19.35
CA PRO A 34 -4.79 -8.15 -20.63
C PRO A 34 -3.89 -7.04 -21.19
N SER A 35 -2.77 -7.41 -21.80
CA SER A 35 -1.90 -6.51 -22.55
C SER A 35 -2.32 -6.50 -24.00
N ALA A 36 -2.80 -5.34 -24.48
CA ALA A 36 -3.15 -5.18 -25.89
C ALA A 36 -1.94 -5.36 -26.82
N TYR A 37 -0.76 -4.93 -26.36
CA TYR A 37 0.50 -5.08 -27.10
C TYR A 37 0.87 -6.56 -27.28
N ASP A 38 0.89 -7.34 -26.20
CA ASP A 38 1.22 -8.77 -26.24
C ASP A 38 0.15 -9.56 -27.01
N THR A 39 -1.14 -9.24 -26.80
CA THR A 39 -2.25 -9.87 -27.53
C THR A 39 -2.14 -9.62 -29.04
N ALA A 40 -1.75 -8.42 -29.46
CA ALA A 40 -1.50 -8.12 -30.86
C ALA A 40 -0.33 -8.92 -31.44
N TRP A 41 0.74 -9.16 -30.67
CA TRP A 41 1.85 -10.00 -31.11
C TRP A 41 1.45 -11.45 -31.37
N LEU A 42 0.59 -12.02 -30.52
CA LEU A 42 0.05 -13.36 -30.76
C LEU A 42 -0.90 -13.36 -31.98
N ALA A 43 -1.72 -12.33 -32.13
CA ALA A 43 -2.62 -12.18 -33.27
C ALA A 43 -1.86 -12.11 -34.61
N MET A 44 -0.59 -11.71 -34.63
CA MET A 44 0.23 -11.65 -35.86
C MET A 44 0.78 -13.00 -36.32
N ILE A 45 0.75 -14.04 -35.49
CA ILE A 45 1.37 -15.34 -35.79
C ILE A 45 0.58 -16.06 -36.90
N PRO A 46 1.19 -16.40 -38.05
CA PRO A 46 0.53 -17.17 -39.10
C PRO A 46 0.40 -18.64 -38.73
N ASP A 47 -0.70 -19.27 -39.12
CA ASP A 47 -0.87 -20.73 -39.00
C ASP A 47 0.19 -21.45 -39.87
N PRO A 48 1.01 -22.36 -39.31
CA PRO A 48 2.06 -23.07 -40.06
C PRO A 48 1.55 -23.88 -41.25
N HIS A 49 0.30 -24.34 -41.19
CA HIS A 49 -0.36 -25.11 -42.23
C HIS A 49 -1.22 -24.27 -43.17
N GLN A 50 -1.65 -23.07 -42.74
CA GLN A 50 -2.42 -22.12 -43.54
C GLN A 50 -1.95 -20.68 -43.30
N PRO A 51 -0.87 -20.24 -43.97
CA PRO A 51 -0.23 -18.95 -43.70
C PRO A 51 -1.12 -17.72 -43.88
N ASP A 52 -2.24 -17.86 -44.62
CA ASP A 52 -3.22 -16.80 -44.89
C ASP A 52 -4.20 -16.56 -43.72
N ARG A 53 -4.10 -17.31 -42.62
CA ARG A 53 -4.92 -17.11 -41.41
C ARG A 53 -4.07 -17.05 -40.13
N PRO A 54 -4.55 -16.35 -39.09
CA PRO A 54 -3.88 -16.33 -37.80
C PRO A 54 -3.92 -17.70 -37.14
N MET A 55 -2.81 -18.10 -36.53
CA MET A 55 -2.73 -19.29 -35.67
C MET A 55 -3.62 -19.14 -34.43
N PHE A 56 -3.71 -17.91 -33.90
CA PHE A 56 -4.50 -17.57 -32.72
C PHE A 56 -5.60 -16.56 -33.09
N ALA A 57 -6.64 -17.05 -33.76
CA ALA A 57 -7.76 -16.23 -34.22
C ALA A 57 -8.46 -15.47 -33.07
N GLU A 58 -8.56 -16.08 -31.90
CA GLU A 58 -9.16 -15.50 -30.69
C GLU A 58 -8.46 -14.20 -30.26
N CYS A 59 -7.14 -14.09 -30.41
CA CYS A 59 -6.40 -12.85 -30.15
C CYS A 59 -6.77 -11.74 -31.14
N LEU A 60 -6.95 -12.09 -32.42
CA LEU A 60 -7.35 -11.13 -33.45
C LEU A 60 -8.78 -10.62 -33.18
N ASP A 61 -9.68 -11.51 -32.81
CA ASP A 61 -11.05 -11.17 -32.41
C ASP A 61 -11.06 -10.29 -31.16
N TRP A 62 -10.20 -10.57 -30.18
CA TRP A 62 -10.04 -9.70 -29.02
C TRP A 62 -9.57 -8.29 -29.42
N VAL A 63 -8.57 -8.17 -30.30
CA VAL A 63 -8.08 -6.86 -30.77
C VAL A 63 -9.19 -6.09 -31.48
N LEU A 64 -9.99 -6.74 -32.33
CA LEU A 64 -11.13 -6.12 -33.01
C LEU A 64 -12.17 -5.54 -32.04
N ASN A 65 -12.41 -6.23 -30.92
CA ASN A 65 -13.48 -5.91 -29.98
C ASN A 65 -13.03 -5.08 -28.76
N SER A 66 -11.73 -4.85 -28.59
CA SER A 66 -11.17 -4.19 -27.38
C SER A 66 -10.68 -2.75 -27.63
N GLN A 67 -10.97 -2.17 -28.80
CA GLN A 67 -10.64 -0.77 -29.09
C GLN A 67 -11.52 0.16 -28.24
N ARG A 68 -10.90 1.16 -27.61
CA ARG A 68 -11.62 2.20 -26.86
C ARG A 68 -12.40 3.11 -27.82
N GLU A 69 -13.40 3.83 -27.29
CA GLU A 69 -14.21 4.77 -28.10
C GLU A 69 -13.33 5.86 -28.73
N GLU A 70 -12.31 6.29 -27.99
CA GLU A 70 -11.29 7.28 -28.37
C GLU A 70 -10.29 6.76 -29.42
N GLY A 71 -10.36 5.48 -29.79
CA GLY A 71 -9.60 4.88 -30.90
C GLY A 71 -8.29 4.21 -30.52
N PHE A 72 -7.87 4.24 -29.25
CA PHE A 72 -6.64 3.58 -28.82
C PHE A 72 -6.87 2.17 -28.27
N TRP A 73 -5.78 1.40 -28.25
CA TRP A 73 -5.60 0.21 -27.42
C TRP A 73 -4.48 0.46 -26.43
N GLY A 74 -4.54 -0.22 -25.28
CA GLY A 74 -3.59 -0.07 -24.20
C GLY A 74 -4.18 0.67 -23.00
N GLU A 75 -3.29 1.13 -22.15
CA GLU A 75 -3.58 1.55 -20.79
C GLU A 75 -4.03 3.02 -20.71
N PHE A 76 -4.90 3.33 -19.76
CA PHE A 76 -5.31 4.71 -19.49
C PHE A 76 -5.30 4.93 -17.98
N ASP A 77 -5.18 6.18 -17.56
CA ASP A 77 -5.25 6.52 -16.14
C ASP A 77 -6.68 6.46 -15.61
N GLY A 78 -6.87 6.74 -14.31
CA GLY A 78 -8.20 6.69 -13.70
C GLY A 78 -9.22 7.71 -14.26
N TYR A 79 -8.79 8.66 -15.09
CA TYR A 79 -9.65 9.63 -15.76
C TYR A 79 -10.06 9.20 -17.18
N GLY A 80 -9.59 8.04 -17.66
CA GLY A 80 -9.78 7.67 -19.07
C GLY A 80 -8.74 8.27 -20.02
N VAL A 81 -7.71 8.94 -19.50
CA VAL A 81 -6.68 9.58 -20.34
C VAL A 81 -5.64 8.53 -20.73
N PRO A 82 -5.32 8.37 -22.03
CA PRO A 82 -4.37 7.37 -22.51
C PRO A 82 -2.97 7.55 -21.91
N THR A 83 -2.25 6.45 -21.71
CA THR A 83 -0.83 6.46 -21.33
C THR A 83 0.11 6.44 -22.54
N ILE A 84 1.42 6.63 -22.33
CA ILE A 84 2.41 6.41 -23.39
C ILE A 84 2.35 4.97 -23.89
N ASP A 85 1.95 4.02 -23.05
CA ASP A 85 1.81 2.60 -23.39
C ASP A 85 0.77 2.38 -24.51
N CYS A 86 -0.19 3.30 -24.65
CA CYS A 86 -1.13 3.29 -25.76
C CYS A 86 -0.46 3.44 -27.11
N LEU A 87 0.67 4.13 -27.20
CA LEU A 87 1.35 4.36 -28.48
C LEU A 87 1.84 3.03 -29.09
N PRO A 88 2.74 2.26 -28.45
CA PRO A 88 3.16 0.97 -28.99
C PRO A 88 2.02 -0.06 -29.04
N ALA A 89 1.10 -0.07 -28.07
CA ALA A 89 -0.03 -1.00 -28.08
C ALA A 89 -0.98 -0.74 -29.26
N THR A 90 -1.37 0.52 -29.50
CA THR A 90 -2.23 0.90 -30.62
C THR A 90 -1.55 0.61 -31.95
N LEU A 91 -0.25 0.89 -32.08
CA LEU A 91 0.52 0.55 -33.28
C LEU A 91 0.54 -0.96 -33.53
N ALA A 92 0.87 -1.77 -32.51
CA ALA A 92 0.89 -3.23 -32.63
C ALA A 92 -0.49 -3.80 -33.01
N CYS A 93 -1.57 -3.30 -32.38
CA CYS A 93 -2.94 -3.67 -32.73
C CYS A 93 -3.27 -3.33 -34.19
N MET A 94 -2.97 -2.11 -34.65
CA MET A 94 -3.20 -1.73 -36.05
C MET A 94 -2.40 -2.58 -37.04
N VAL A 95 -1.15 -2.92 -36.71
CA VAL A 95 -0.34 -3.84 -37.53
C VAL A 95 -0.99 -5.21 -37.62
N SER A 96 -1.47 -5.77 -36.51
CA SER A 96 -2.13 -7.08 -36.51
C SER A 96 -3.39 -7.08 -37.36
N LEU A 97 -4.21 -6.03 -37.29
CA LEU A 97 -5.41 -5.87 -38.12
C LEU A 97 -5.06 -5.73 -39.61
N LYS A 98 -4.03 -4.93 -39.92
CA LYS A 98 -3.59 -4.69 -41.30
C LYS A 98 -3.02 -5.95 -41.94
N ARG A 99 -2.27 -6.75 -41.19
CA ARG A 99 -1.68 -8.03 -41.64
C ARG A 99 -2.74 -8.98 -42.18
N TRP A 100 -3.89 -9.06 -41.52
CA TRP A 100 -5.01 -9.93 -41.91
C TRP A 100 -6.08 -9.23 -42.75
N ASN A 101 -5.87 -7.97 -43.12
CA ASN A 101 -6.81 -7.16 -43.88
C ASN A 101 -8.22 -7.09 -43.26
N VAL A 102 -8.29 -6.97 -41.93
CA VAL A 102 -9.53 -6.83 -41.15
C VAL A 102 -9.56 -5.50 -40.39
N GLY A 103 -10.71 -5.10 -39.88
CA GLY A 103 -10.81 -3.97 -38.93
C GLY A 103 -10.40 -2.60 -39.50
N ALA A 104 -10.59 -2.35 -40.80
CA ALA A 104 -10.15 -1.10 -41.45
C ALA A 104 -10.61 0.18 -40.70
N LYS A 105 -11.88 0.22 -40.24
CA LYS A 105 -12.40 1.34 -39.43
C LYS A 105 -11.65 1.50 -38.11
N SER A 106 -11.26 0.40 -37.48
CA SER A 106 -10.51 0.41 -36.23
C SER A 106 -9.08 0.90 -36.47
N VAL A 107 -8.46 0.55 -37.60
CA VAL A 107 -7.17 1.10 -38.04
C VAL A 107 -7.25 2.61 -38.27
N ASP A 108 -8.30 3.10 -38.95
CA ASP A 108 -8.50 4.53 -39.19
C ASP A 108 -8.65 5.31 -37.86
N LYS A 109 -9.43 4.76 -36.93
CA LYS A 109 -9.59 5.33 -35.57
C LYS A 109 -8.27 5.35 -34.80
N GLY A 110 -7.49 4.26 -34.84
CA GLY A 110 -6.19 4.18 -34.18
C GLY A 110 -5.19 5.17 -34.75
N MET A 111 -5.18 5.34 -36.08
CA MET A 111 -4.33 6.33 -36.74
C MET A 111 -4.71 7.76 -36.33
N ALA A 112 -6.00 8.07 -36.29
CA ALA A 112 -6.50 9.36 -35.81
C ALA A 112 -6.09 9.62 -34.35
N PHE A 113 -6.16 8.60 -33.49
CA PHE A 113 -5.69 8.69 -32.11
C PHE A 113 -4.20 9.03 -32.02
N ILE A 114 -3.35 8.30 -32.76
CA ILE A 114 -1.88 8.53 -32.76
C ILE A 114 -1.58 9.95 -33.21
N HIS A 115 -2.15 10.42 -34.31
CA HIS A 115 -1.91 11.77 -34.83
C HIS A 115 -2.38 12.87 -33.86
N ALA A 116 -3.48 12.64 -33.15
CA ALA A 116 -4.04 13.64 -32.22
C ALA A 116 -3.34 13.67 -30.85
N ASN A 117 -2.74 12.56 -30.40
CA ASN A 117 -2.29 12.43 -29.00
C ASN A 117 -0.79 12.12 -28.85
N ALA A 118 -0.07 11.66 -29.87
CA ALA A 118 1.33 11.27 -29.74
C ALA A 118 2.23 12.43 -29.29
N GLU A 119 2.03 13.63 -29.84
CA GLU A 119 2.78 14.82 -29.43
C GLU A 119 2.54 15.13 -27.96
N LYS A 120 1.29 15.23 -27.53
CA LYS A 120 0.94 15.47 -26.12
C LYS A 120 1.51 14.41 -25.18
N LEU A 121 1.37 13.12 -25.53
CA LEU A 121 1.86 12.01 -24.69
C LEU A 121 3.38 11.97 -24.55
N LEU A 122 4.12 12.49 -25.55
CA LEU A 122 5.57 12.58 -25.55
C LEU A 122 6.09 13.92 -24.98
N GLU A 123 5.39 15.03 -25.21
CA GLU A 123 5.70 16.37 -24.64
C GLU A 123 5.48 16.43 -23.13
N GLU A 124 4.50 15.70 -22.59
CA GLU A 124 4.12 15.72 -21.16
C GLU A 124 5.12 15.02 -20.20
N LYS A 125 6.43 15.21 -20.39
CA LYS A 125 7.55 14.85 -19.47
C LYS A 125 8.08 13.41 -19.51
N TYR A 126 8.43 12.91 -20.70
CA TYR A 126 9.25 11.69 -20.85
C TYR A 126 10.54 11.95 -21.61
N ASN A 127 11.25 13.05 -21.30
CA ASN A 127 12.62 13.20 -21.76
C ASN A 127 13.58 13.05 -20.57
N PRO A 128 14.28 11.90 -20.46
CA PRO A 128 14.22 10.74 -21.34
C PRO A 128 13.04 9.79 -21.04
N CYS A 129 12.70 8.97 -22.01
CA CYS A 129 11.62 7.99 -21.90
C CYS A 129 12.03 6.82 -21.02
N PRO A 130 11.08 6.09 -20.41
CA PRO A 130 11.40 4.85 -19.72
C PRO A 130 12.12 3.87 -20.66
N ARG A 131 13.15 3.15 -20.18
CA ARG A 131 13.98 2.24 -20.99
C ARG A 131 13.15 1.30 -21.87
N TRP A 132 12.13 0.66 -21.30
CA TRP A 132 11.26 -0.25 -22.04
C TRP A 132 10.56 0.44 -23.22
N PHE A 133 10.12 1.69 -23.04
CA PHE A 133 9.44 2.47 -24.07
C PHE A 133 10.42 2.86 -25.17
N SER A 134 11.64 3.26 -24.79
CA SER A 134 12.72 3.55 -25.74
C SER A 134 13.11 2.34 -26.58
N ILE A 135 12.96 1.11 -26.05
CA ILE A 135 13.18 -0.12 -26.83
C ILE A 135 11.98 -0.43 -27.74
N VAL A 136 10.77 -0.46 -27.18
CA VAL A 136 9.57 -0.99 -27.83
C VAL A 136 8.95 -0.01 -28.83
N PHE A 137 8.82 1.27 -28.48
CA PHE A 137 8.10 2.24 -29.30
C PHE A 137 8.75 2.42 -30.69
N PRO A 138 10.06 2.68 -30.83
CA PRO A 138 10.70 2.73 -32.13
C PRO A 138 10.52 1.46 -32.97
N ALA A 139 10.62 0.28 -32.33
CA ALA A 139 10.43 -0.99 -33.02
C ALA A 139 9.00 -1.14 -33.58
N THR A 140 7.99 -0.70 -32.82
CA THR A 140 6.59 -0.73 -33.29
C THR A 140 6.33 0.26 -34.42
N VAL A 141 7.02 1.41 -34.43
CA VAL A 141 6.96 2.38 -35.53
C VAL A 141 7.56 1.79 -36.81
N GLU A 142 8.72 1.15 -36.71
CA GLU A 142 9.35 0.43 -37.83
C GLU A 142 8.44 -0.70 -38.36
N LEU A 143 7.85 -1.48 -37.45
CA LEU A 143 6.92 -2.55 -37.78
C LEU A 143 5.67 -2.02 -38.50
N ALA A 144 5.08 -0.91 -38.03
CA ALA A 144 3.96 -0.24 -38.69
C ALA A 144 4.31 0.19 -40.12
N GLY A 145 5.48 0.78 -40.32
CA GLY A 145 5.97 1.14 -41.64
C GLY A 145 6.10 -0.06 -42.59
N SER A 146 6.52 -1.22 -42.07
CA SER A 146 6.69 -2.44 -42.89
C SER A 146 5.40 -3.00 -43.48
N VAL A 147 4.24 -2.69 -42.88
CA VAL A 147 2.91 -3.10 -43.36
C VAL A 147 2.14 -1.97 -44.06
N GLY A 148 2.81 -0.86 -44.36
CA GLY A 148 2.23 0.29 -45.06
C GLY A 148 1.39 1.22 -44.19
N LEU A 149 1.53 1.17 -42.85
CA LEU A 149 0.96 2.15 -41.94
C LEU A 149 1.96 3.30 -41.75
N GLU A 150 1.85 4.33 -42.58
CA GLU A 150 2.71 5.51 -42.49
C GLU A 150 2.23 6.44 -41.37
N ILE A 151 3.02 6.55 -40.30
CA ILE A 151 2.78 7.55 -39.25
C ILE A 151 3.25 8.92 -39.75
N ILE A 152 2.40 9.91 -39.56
CA ILE A 152 2.66 11.29 -39.95
C ILE A 152 2.93 12.07 -38.66
N LEU A 153 4.11 12.70 -38.55
CA LEU A 153 4.52 13.45 -37.36
C LEU A 153 4.55 14.95 -37.65
N SER A 154 4.12 15.77 -36.69
CA SER A 154 4.38 17.22 -36.65
C SER A 154 5.87 17.48 -36.50
N ASP A 155 6.38 18.63 -36.92
CA ASP A 155 7.82 18.97 -36.82
C ASP A 155 8.39 18.85 -35.39
N GLY A 156 7.62 19.25 -34.37
CA GLY A 156 8.01 19.09 -32.96
C GLY A 156 8.16 17.63 -32.55
N LEU A 157 7.21 16.78 -32.98
CA LEU A 157 7.22 15.34 -32.70
C LEU A 157 8.38 14.61 -33.40
N LYS A 158 8.91 15.12 -34.52
CA LYS A 158 10.05 14.50 -35.23
C LYS A 158 11.31 14.48 -34.39
N ALA A 159 11.61 15.60 -33.71
CA ALA A 159 12.79 15.70 -32.85
C ALA A 159 12.68 14.72 -31.67
N MET A 160 11.53 14.69 -31.00
CA MET A 160 11.31 13.77 -29.87
C MET A 160 11.41 12.30 -30.29
N VAL A 161 10.78 11.92 -31.41
CA VAL A 161 10.87 10.54 -31.92
C VAL A 161 12.32 10.22 -32.30
N ALA A 162 13.05 11.12 -32.95
CA ALA A 162 14.47 10.91 -33.26
C ALA A 162 15.31 10.69 -31.99
N ASP A 163 15.05 11.45 -30.92
CA ASP A 163 15.73 11.28 -29.63
C ASP A 163 15.46 9.90 -29.02
N ILE A 164 14.22 9.42 -29.07
CA ILE A 164 13.86 8.07 -28.58
C ILE A 164 14.56 6.98 -29.41
N PHE A 165 14.64 7.14 -30.74
CA PHE A 165 15.41 6.24 -31.61
C PHE A 165 16.91 6.25 -31.27
N ASN A 166 17.48 7.42 -30.96
CA ASN A 166 18.87 7.54 -30.51
C ASN A 166 19.08 6.85 -29.16
N GLN A 167 18.15 7.00 -28.21
CA GLN A 167 18.18 6.29 -26.93
C GLN A 167 18.15 4.77 -27.14
N ARG A 168 17.30 4.26 -28.05
CA ARG A 168 17.28 2.84 -28.42
C ARG A 168 18.62 2.37 -28.94
N LEU A 169 19.24 3.13 -29.84
CA LEU A 169 20.55 2.77 -30.41
C LEU A 169 21.63 2.74 -29.34
N GLN A 170 21.60 3.68 -28.39
CA GLN A 170 22.52 3.68 -27.27
C GLN A 170 22.34 2.43 -26.40
N ILE A 171 21.09 2.12 -26.01
CA ILE A 171 20.77 0.91 -25.23
C ILE A 171 21.28 -0.35 -25.93
N LEU A 172 20.96 -0.52 -27.22
CA LEU A 172 21.35 -1.70 -28.00
C LEU A 172 22.87 -1.80 -28.22
N SER A 173 23.61 -0.68 -28.21
CA SER A 173 25.07 -0.70 -28.41
C SER A 173 25.84 -0.89 -27.12
N THR A 174 25.26 -0.56 -25.96
CA THR A 174 25.92 -0.63 -24.66
C THR A 174 25.56 -1.87 -23.85
N GLU A 175 24.38 -2.46 -24.06
CA GLU A 175 23.89 -3.56 -23.22
C GLU A 175 24.05 -4.94 -23.88
N GLU A 176 24.31 -5.96 -23.06
CA GLU A 176 24.41 -7.35 -23.51
C GLU A 176 23.03 -7.99 -23.73
N LEU A 177 22.96 -9.03 -24.59
CA LEU A 177 21.73 -9.76 -24.90
C LEU A 177 21.09 -10.36 -23.64
N VAL A 178 21.93 -10.89 -22.75
CA VAL A 178 21.58 -11.36 -21.40
C VAL A 178 22.63 -10.85 -20.44
N ASP A 179 22.35 -9.69 -19.85
CA ASP A 179 23.18 -9.12 -18.78
C ASP A 179 22.83 -9.79 -17.43
N LYS A 180 23.80 -9.84 -16.51
CA LYS A 180 23.61 -10.42 -15.19
C LYS A 180 22.70 -9.57 -14.30
N TYR A 181 22.59 -8.26 -14.45
CA TYR A 181 21.60 -7.43 -13.73
C TYR A 181 21.41 -6.07 -14.41
N HIS A 182 20.24 -5.44 -14.22
CA HIS A 182 19.90 -4.00 -14.09
C HIS A 182 18.45 -3.73 -14.58
N TYR A 183 17.99 -4.49 -15.58
CA TYR A 183 16.65 -4.40 -16.17
C TYR A 183 16.23 -5.77 -16.74
N PRO A 184 14.97 -5.97 -17.21
CA PRO A 184 14.69 -7.11 -18.08
C PRO A 184 15.70 -7.14 -19.24
N PRO A 185 16.36 -8.28 -19.48
CA PRO A 185 17.46 -8.38 -20.45
C PRO A 185 16.96 -8.06 -21.85
N LEU A 186 17.85 -7.67 -22.78
CA LEU A 186 17.43 -7.30 -24.14
C LEU A 186 16.66 -8.41 -24.84
N ILE A 187 17.02 -9.68 -24.62
CA ILE A 187 16.27 -10.83 -25.15
C ILE A 187 14.83 -10.92 -24.62
N SER A 188 14.54 -10.32 -23.46
CA SER A 188 13.15 -10.19 -23.04
C SER A 188 12.39 -9.35 -24.06
N TYR A 189 12.97 -8.33 -24.70
CA TYR A 189 12.32 -7.55 -25.76
C TYR A 189 12.58 -8.10 -27.17
N LEU A 190 12.72 -9.43 -27.34
CA LEU A 190 13.08 -10.07 -28.61
C LEU A 190 12.25 -9.58 -29.81
N GLU A 191 10.98 -9.30 -29.60
CA GLU A 191 10.05 -8.79 -30.63
C GLU A 191 10.37 -7.36 -31.10
N ALA A 192 11.07 -6.60 -30.26
CA ALA A 192 11.46 -5.22 -30.49
C ALA A 192 12.95 -5.08 -30.86
N LEU A 193 13.70 -6.18 -31.02
CA LEU A 193 15.08 -6.13 -31.49
C LEU A 193 15.11 -5.98 -33.03
N PRO A 194 15.93 -5.07 -33.57
CA PRO A 194 15.97 -4.81 -35.00
C PRO A 194 16.62 -5.96 -35.76
N SER A 195 16.32 -6.10 -37.06
CA SER A 195 16.79 -7.22 -37.88
C SER A 195 18.31 -7.33 -38.05
N TRP A 196 19.05 -6.25 -37.78
CA TRP A 196 20.52 -6.24 -37.81
C TRP A 196 21.15 -6.67 -36.48
N TYR A 197 20.37 -6.75 -35.41
CA TYR A 197 20.82 -7.29 -34.14
C TYR A 197 20.89 -8.81 -34.30
N ASP A 198 22.11 -9.34 -34.43
CA ASP A 198 22.36 -10.74 -34.77
C ASP A 198 21.95 -11.65 -33.61
N ILE A 199 20.83 -12.35 -33.76
CA ILE A 199 20.31 -13.31 -32.78
C ILE A 199 20.26 -14.66 -33.46
N SER A 200 21.11 -15.58 -33.01
CA SER A 200 21.16 -16.92 -33.59
C SER A 200 19.99 -17.77 -33.08
N HIS A 201 19.66 -18.83 -33.84
CA HIS A 201 18.74 -19.86 -33.34
C HIS A 201 19.23 -20.48 -32.02
N GLU A 202 20.55 -20.59 -31.84
CA GLU A 202 21.17 -21.10 -30.61
C GLU A 202 20.92 -20.15 -29.44
N ASP A 203 20.95 -18.84 -29.65
CA ASP A 203 20.65 -17.85 -28.61
C ASP A 203 19.20 -17.91 -28.14
N ILE A 204 18.24 -18.14 -29.04
CA ILE A 204 16.84 -18.34 -28.65
C ILE A 204 16.70 -19.62 -27.84
N VAL A 205 17.26 -20.73 -28.32
CA VAL A 205 17.15 -22.04 -27.65
C VAL A 205 17.80 -22.03 -26.27
N LYS A 206 18.94 -21.36 -26.13
CA LYS A 206 19.67 -21.25 -24.86
C LYS A 206 18.86 -20.56 -23.77
N HIS A 207 17.91 -19.69 -24.13
CA HIS A 207 17.16 -18.87 -23.18
C HIS A 207 15.66 -19.20 -23.15
N LEU A 208 15.24 -20.32 -23.74
CA LEU A 208 13.92 -20.88 -23.50
C LEU A 208 13.85 -21.40 -22.07
N SER A 209 12.81 -20.99 -21.36
CA SER A 209 12.48 -21.50 -20.04
C SER A 209 11.86 -22.90 -20.14
N ASP A 210 11.80 -23.62 -19.03
CA ASP A 210 11.23 -24.98 -18.99
C ASP A 210 9.76 -25.03 -19.44
N ASP A 211 9.03 -23.92 -19.30
CA ASP A 211 7.65 -23.76 -19.78
C ASP A 211 7.54 -23.39 -21.27
N GLY A 212 8.67 -23.24 -21.98
CA GLY A 212 8.72 -22.85 -23.39
C GLY A 212 8.70 -21.35 -23.65
N SER A 213 8.70 -20.51 -22.61
CA SER A 213 8.68 -19.05 -22.72
C SER A 213 10.08 -18.43 -22.84
N ILE A 214 10.15 -17.25 -23.46
CA ILE A 214 11.28 -16.33 -23.34
C ILE A 214 10.96 -15.33 -22.23
N PHE A 215 11.61 -15.52 -21.06
CA PHE A 215 11.43 -14.67 -19.87
C PHE A 215 9.95 -14.44 -19.52
N GLN A 216 9.13 -15.50 -19.60
CA GLN A 216 7.69 -15.48 -19.30
C GLN A 216 6.87 -14.47 -20.11
N SER A 217 7.39 -13.98 -21.23
CA SER A 217 6.66 -12.97 -21.98
C SER A 217 6.03 -13.50 -23.26
N PRO A 218 4.73 -13.23 -23.46
CA PRO A 218 4.04 -13.67 -24.67
C PRO A 218 4.57 -13.01 -25.94
N SER A 219 4.85 -11.69 -25.96
CA SER A 219 5.36 -11.02 -27.17
C SER A 219 6.71 -11.54 -27.65
N ALA A 220 7.65 -11.77 -26.72
CA ALA A 220 8.97 -12.31 -27.08
C ALA A 220 8.88 -13.78 -27.47
N THR A 221 8.04 -14.56 -26.79
CA THR A 221 7.84 -15.97 -27.14
C THR A 221 7.16 -16.10 -28.51
N ALA A 222 6.22 -15.22 -28.83
CA ALA A 222 5.64 -15.10 -30.16
C ALA A 222 6.70 -14.82 -31.23
N ARG A 223 7.61 -13.88 -30.96
CA ARG A 223 8.74 -13.61 -31.86
C ARG A 223 9.70 -14.80 -31.98
N ALA A 224 10.05 -15.43 -30.86
CA ALA A 224 10.91 -16.61 -30.82
C ALA A 224 10.33 -17.73 -31.67
N PHE A 225 9.02 -17.99 -31.56
CA PHE A 225 8.34 -18.96 -32.40
C PHE A 225 8.41 -18.59 -33.89
N MET A 226 8.09 -17.34 -34.25
CA MET A 226 8.13 -16.89 -35.65
C MET A 226 9.53 -16.98 -36.29
N VAL A 227 10.60 -16.90 -35.49
CA VAL A 227 11.98 -17.04 -35.97
C VAL A 227 12.44 -18.51 -35.95
N SER A 228 12.15 -19.25 -34.89
CA SER A 228 12.74 -20.57 -34.62
C SER A 228 11.88 -21.77 -35.02
N GLY A 229 10.55 -21.62 -35.08
CA GLY A 229 9.60 -22.71 -35.30
C GLY A 229 9.49 -23.72 -34.17
N LYS A 230 10.00 -23.40 -32.97
CA LYS A 230 10.06 -24.32 -31.81
C LYS A 230 8.67 -24.65 -31.26
N GLU A 231 8.41 -25.95 -31.06
CA GLU A 231 7.13 -26.46 -30.54
C GLU A 231 6.90 -26.06 -29.08
N GLU A 232 7.98 -25.90 -28.30
CA GLU A 232 7.95 -25.47 -26.90
C GLU A 232 7.32 -24.07 -26.77
N CYS A 233 7.65 -23.15 -27.68
CA CYS A 233 7.03 -21.81 -27.73
C CYS A 233 5.53 -21.89 -28.03
N VAL A 234 5.12 -22.80 -28.91
CA VAL A 234 3.70 -23.00 -29.24
C VAL A 234 2.93 -23.55 -28.05
N ALA A 235 3.48 -24.55 -27.36
CA ALA A 235 2.89 -25.13 -26.17
C ALA A 235 2.65 -24.07 -25.09
N TYR A 236 3.64 -23.19 -24.87
CA TYR A 236 3.50 -22.04 -23.98
C TYR A 236 2.33 -21.12 -24.40
N LEU A 237 2.33 -20.63 -25.64
CA LEU A 237 1.31 -19.69 -26.13
C LEU A 237 -0.11 -20.30 -26.14
N GLN A 238 -0.23 -21.60 -26.42
CA GLN A 238 -1.51 -22.32 -26.35
C GLN A 238 -2.01 -22.47 -24.91
N SER A 239 -1.13 -22.82 -23.96
CA SER A 239 -1.50 -22.91 -22.55
C SER A 239 -1.95 -21.56 -21.97
N LEU A 240 -1.33 -20.48 -22.41
CA LEU A 240 -1.70 -19.11 -22.06
C LEU A 240 -3.12 -18.76 -22.52
N LEU A 241 -3.51 -19.13 -23.74
CA LEU A 241 -4.86 -18.87 -24.26
C LEU A 241 -5.95 -19.70 -23.56
N GLN A 242 -5.63 -20.93 -23.15
CA GLN A 242 -6.57 -21.74 -22.37
C GLN A 242 -6.91 -21.10 -21.02
N ARG A 243 -5.97 -20.38 -20.40
CA ARG A 243 -6.16 -19.70 -19.10
C ARG A 243 -6.65 -18.25 -19.24
N CYS A 244 -6.29 -17.57 -20.34
CA CYS A 244 -6.58 -16.14 -20.54
C CYS A 244 -7.35 -15.91 -21.87
N PRO A 245 -8.63 -16.34 -21.97
CA PRO A 245 -9.40 -16.20 -23.21
C PRO A 245 -9.78 -14.74 -23.54
N ALA A 246 -9.72 -13.85 -22.56
CA ALA A 246 -10.08 -12.43 -22.67
C ALA A 246 -8.87 -11.52 -22.95
N GLY A 247 -7.91 -12.01 -23.74
CA GLY A 247 -6.63 -11.34 -24.04
C GLY A 247 -5.51 -11.80 -23.11
N VAL A 248 -4.27 -11.73 -23.58
CA VAL A 248 -3.12 -12.29 -22.85
C VAL A 248 -2.43 -11.23 -21.99
N PRO A 249 -1.92 -11.59 -20.80
CA PRO A 249 -1.20 -10.66 -19.93
C PRO A 249 0.21 -10.34 -20.47
N PRO A 250 0.90 -9.32 -19.95
CA PRO A 250 2.25 -9.00 -20.37
C PRO A 250 3.33 -9.98 -19.86
N ILE A 251 3.02 -10.77 -18.82
CA ILE A 251 3.85 -11.87 -18.30
C ILE A 251 2.96 -13.06 -17.90
N HIS A 252 3.40 -14.28 -18.18
CA HIS A 252 2.78 -15.53 -17.75
C HIS A 252 3.82 -16.67 -17.64
N PRO A 253 3.71 -17.60 -16.67
CA PRO A 253 2.76 -17.60 -15.56
C PRO A 253 3.08 -16.51 -14.53
N MET A 254 2.04 -16.06 -13.83
CA MET A 254 2.19 -15.20 -12.67
C MET A 254 2.33 -16.02 -11.40
N ASP A 255 2.99 -15.44 -10.41
CA ASP A 255 2.98 -15.98 -9.06
C ASP A 255 1.56 -15.84 -8.45
N GLU A 256 0.86 -16.96 -8.32
CA GLU A 256 -0.50 -17.01 -7.78
C GLU A 256 -0.57 -16.58 -6.31
N GLU A 257 0.49 -16.77 -5.51
CA GLU A 257 0.53 -16.28 -4.13
C GLU A 257 0.65 -14.75 -4.11
N LEU A 258 1.43 -14.17 -5.02
CA LEU A 258 1.52 -12.72 -5.16
C LEU A 258 0.14 -12.12 -5.51
N ILE A 259 -0.63 -12.74 -6.40
CA ILE A 259 -2.00 -12.30 -6.73
C ILE A 259 -2.88 -12.34 -5.47
N LYS A 260 -2.87 -13.44 -4.72
CA LYS A 260 -3.66 -13.59 -3.49
C LYS A 260 -3.29 -12.56 -2.42
N LEU A 261 -1.99 -12.34 -2.18
CA LEU A 261 -1.50 -11.34 -1.24
C LEU A 261 -1.92 -9.92 -1.65
N SER A 262 -1.92 -9.64 -2.95
CA SER A 262 -2.37 -8.38 -3.52
C SER A 262 -3.85 -8.12 -3.28
N MET A 263 -4.70 -9.14 -3.49
CA MET A 263 -6.13 -9.07 -3.21
C MET A 263 -6.39 -8.74 -1.74
N VAL A 264 -5.73 -9.45 -0.82
CA VAL A 264 -5.82 -9.20 0.63
C VAL A 264 -5.38 -7.76 0.96
N ASN A 265 -4.25 -7.32 0.41
CA ASN A 265 -3.73 -5.98 0.64
C ASN A 265 -4.72 -4.90 0.20
N GLN A 266 -5.33 -5.06 -0.98
CA GLN A 266 -6.28 -4.12 -1.53
C GLN A 266 -7.54 -4.01 -0.67
N VAL A 267 -8.11 -5.16 -0.26
CA VAL A 267 -9.28 -5.22 0.62
C VAL A 267 -9.01 -4.53 1.96
N GLN A 268 -7.84 -4.75 2.56
CA GLN A 268 -7.47 -4.11 3.81
C GLN A 268 -7.29 -2.60 3.68
N ARG A 269 -6.56 -2.14 2.65
CA ARG A 269 -6.32 -0.71 2.40
C ARG A 269 -7.60 0.07 2.15
N LEU A 270 -8.61 -0.55 1.54
CA LEU A 270 -9.92 0.05 1.32
C LEU A 270 -10.81 0.05 2.58
N GLY A 271 -10.33 -0.45 3.72
CA GLY A 271 -11.10 -0.52 4.97
C GLY A 271 -12.22 -1.55 4.94
N LEU A 272 -12.05 -2.60 4.13
CA LEU A 272 -13.04 -3.64 3.89
C LEU A 272 -12.73 -4.97 4.60
N GLY A 273 -11.56 -5.10 5.25
CA GLY A 273 -11.10 -6.35 5.85
C GLY A 273 -12.12 -7.05 6.76
N GLN A 274 -12.90 -6.31 7.54
CA GLN A 274 -13.93 -6.86 8.43
C GLN A 274 -15.04 -7.65 7.71
N HIS A 275 -15.24 -7.42 6.41
CA HIS A 275 -16.26 -8.10 5.61
C HIS A 275 -15.76 -9.43 5.02
N PHE A 276 -14.45 -9.63 5.02
CA PHE A 276 -13.75 -10.74 4.36
C PHE A 276 -12.79 -11.46 5.30
N VAL A 277 -13.09 -11.50 6.61
CA VAL A 277 -12.20 -12.07 7.63
C VAL A 277 -11.86 -13.53 7.33
N GLU A 278 -12.87 -14.35 7.04
CA GLU A 278 -12.69 -15.78 6.75
C GLU A 278 -11.83 -16.00 5.49
N GLU A 279 -12.12 -15.26 4.42
CA GLU A 279 -11.40 -15.35 3.15
C GLU A 279 -9.94 -14.91 3.28
N ILE A 280 -9.68 -13.84 4.04
CA ILE A 280 -8.32 -13.34 4.31
C ILE A 280 -7.53 -14.38 5.11
N GLU A 281 -8.10 -14.91 6.19
CA GLU A 281 -7.43 -15.91 7.04
C GLU A 281 -7.14 -17.21 6.26
N GLU A 282 -8.03 -17.66 5.37
CA GLU A 282 -7.79 -18.82 4.51
C GLU A 282 -6.61 -18.59 3.55
N ILE A 283 -6.59 -17.45 2.86
CA ILE A 283 -5.50 -17.09 1.94
C ILE A 283 -4.17 -17.02 2.68
N LEU A 284 -4.12 -16.30 3.80
CA LEU A 284 -2.90 -16.12 4.58
C LEU A 284 -2.40 -17.43 5.18
N SER A 285 -3.30 -18.31 5.61
CA SER A 285 -2.95 -19.66 6.09
C SER A 285 -2.32 -20.53 5.00
N VAL A 286 -2.78 -20.43 3.74
CA VAL A 286 -2.17 -21.13 2.61
C VAL A 286 -0.78 -20.57 2.32
N VAL A 287 -0.64 -19.25 2.25
CA VAL A 287 0.65 -18.60 2.00
C VAL A 287 1.65 -18.94 3.11
N HIS A 288 1.25 -18.84 4.37
CA HIS A 288 2.10 -19.18 5.51
C HIS A 288 2.64 -20.62 5.42
N ARG A 289 1.79 -21.60 5.12
CA ARG A 289 2.21 -23.01 4.94
C ARG A 289 3.23 -23.18 3.80
N SER A 290 3.07 -22.44 2.71
CA SER A 290 4.01 -22.45 1.59
C SER A 290 5.40 -21.97 2.02
N TYR A 291 5.48 -20.86 2.75
CA TYR A 291 6.74 -20.35 3.29
C TYR A 291 7.40 -21.31 4.28
N MET A 292 6.62 -21.97 5.14
CA MET A 292 7.15 -22.95 6.11
C MET A 292 7.71 -24.21 5.47
N ASN A 293 7.20 -24.60 4.30
CA ASN A 293 7.63 -25.81 3.58
C ASN A 293 8.75 -25.54 2.55
N ARG A 294 9.19 -24.29 2.38
CA ARG A 294 10.19 -23.92 1.36
C ARG A 294 11.58 -24.32 1.83
N GLU A 295 12.25 -25.23 1.12
CA GLU A 295 13.69 -25.47 1.32
C GLU A 295 14.47 -24.18 1.04
N ARG A 296 15.47 -23.87 1.88
CA ARG A 296 16.22 -22.60 1.88
C ARG A 296 17.09 -22.35 0.63
N GLY A 297 16.95 -23.13 -0.44
CA GLY A 297 17.93 -23.22 -1.52
C GLY A 297 17.36 -23.46 -2.91
N SER A 298 16.77 -22.43 -3.54
CA SER A 298 17.08 -22.05 -4.94
C SER A 298 16.27 -20.79 -5.28
N ARG A 299 16.86 -19.60 -5.12
CA ARG A 299 16.27 -18.37 -5.64
C ARG A 299 16.88 -18.09 -7.01
N GLN A 300 16.07 -18.10 -8.06
CA GLN A 300 16.53 -17.66 -9.38
C GLN A 300 16.79 -16.14 -9.33
N ILE A 301 18.01 -15.78 -9.68
CA ILE A 301 18.56 -14.42 -9.70
C ILE A 301 17.72 -13.43 -10.56
N ASN A 302 17.03 -13.91 -11.59
CA ASN A 302 16.27 -13.06 -12.51
C ASN A 302 14.93 -12.55 -11.94
N PHE A 303 14.50 -13.02 -10.76
CA PHE A 303 13.21 -12.69 -10.13
C PHE A 303 13.30 -11.76 -8.92
N VAL A 304 14.47 -11.16 -8.65
CA VAL A 304 14.73 -10.42 -7.40
C VAL A 304 13.65 -9.37 -7.09
N PRO A 305 13.22 -8.47 -7.99
CA PRO A 305 12.23 -7.43 -7.64
C PRO A 305 10.85 -7.97 -7.27
N ALA A 306 10.34 -8.93 -8.06
CA ALA A 306 9.01 -9.50 -7.85
C ALA A 306 8.95 -10.38 -6.61
N GLN A 307 10.01 -11.16 -6.40
CA GLN A 307 10.16 -11.97 -5.20
C GLN A 307 10.30 -11.09 -3.95
N LEU A 308 11.08 -10.01 -4.00
CA LEU A 308 11.23 -9.06 -2.88
C LEU A 308 9.92 -8.35 -2.54
N TYR A 309 9.16 -7.94 -3.56
CA TYR A 309 7.82 -7.38 -3.34
C TYR A 309 6.92 -8.41 -2.67
N LYS A 310 6.87 -9.64 -3.20
CA LYS A 310 6.06 -10.72 -2.64
C LYS A 310 6.43 -11.01 -1.19
N ASP A 311 7.72 -11.17 -0.91
CA ASP A 311 8.22 -11.52 0.42
C ASP A 311 7.98 -10.39 1.43
N SER A 312 8.19 -9.12 1.06
CA SER A 312 7.88 -7.97 1.92
C SER A 312 6.39 -7.85 2.22
N LEU A 313 5.53 -8.08 1.22
CA LEU A 313 4.09 -8.05 1.38
C LEU A 313 3.60 -9.22 2.24
N ALA A 314 4.08 -10.43 1.97
CA ALA A 314 3.80 -11.63 2.76
C ALA A 314 4.21 -11.40 4.22
N PHE A 315 5.41 -10.87 4.46
CA PHE A 315 5.91 -10.55 5.80
C PHE A 315 4.95 -9.66 6.55
N ARG A 316 4.59 -8.54 5.94
CA ARG A 316 3.71 -7.57 6.56
C ARG A 316 2.33 -8.17 6.87
N LEU A 317 1.70 -8.81 5.89
CA LEU A 317 0.34 -9.35 6.03
C LEU A 317 0.29 -10.52 7.01
N LEU A 318 1.23 -11.46 6.92
CA LEU A 318 1.28 -12.61 7.83
C LEU A 318 1.54 -12.17 9.27
N ARG A 319 2.47 -11.24 9.49
CA ARG A 319 2.78 -10.71 10.83
C ARG A 319 1.59 -9.96 11.43
N MET A 320 0.89 -9.13 10.65
CA MET A 320 -0.34 -8.47 11.11
C MET A 320 -1.45 -9.46 11.53
N HIS A 321 -1.37 -10.71 11.07
CA HIS A 321 -2.39 -11.73 11.32
C HIS A 321 -2.02 -12.78 12.38
N GLY A 322 -0.83 -12.73 12.99
CA GLY A 322 -0.42 -13.71 14.01
C GLY A 322 0.73 -14.62 13.59
N HIS A 323 1.09 -14.61 12.30
CA HIS A 323 2.07 -15.53 11.75
C HIS A 323 3.46 -14.88 11.72
N SER A 324 4.38 -15.44 12.52
CA SER A 324 5.79 -15.06 12.46
C SER A 324 6.55 -15.96 11.49
N PHE A 325 7.37 -15.37 10.61
CA PHE A 325 8.33 -16.10 9.80
C PHE A 325 9.59 -15.25 9.57
N PHE A 326 10.66 -15.92 9.14
CA PHE A 326 11.99 -15.32 8.99
C PHE A 326 12.04 -14.18 7.97
N TRP A 327 12.79 -13.13 8.31
CA TRP A 327 13.13 -12.07 7.38
C TRP A 327 13.89 -12.63 6.16
N PHE A 328 13.66 -12.05 4.98
CA PHE A 328 14.07 -12.62 3.70
C PHE A 328 15.29 -11.93 3.06
N LEU A 329 15.76 -10.80 3.63
CA LEU A 329 16.91 -10.01 3.15
C LEU A 329 18.21 -10.34 3.91
N HIS A 330 18.80 -11.53 3.68
CA HIS A 330 20.09 -11.92 4.30
C HIS A 330 21.18 -12.27 3.28
N HIS A 331 21.00 -11.95 1.99
CA HIS A 331 21.97 -12.29 0.96
C HIS A 331 22.69 -11.03 0.47
N GLU A 332 24.02 -11.02 0.57
CA GLU A 332 24.88 -9.94 0.06
C GLU A 332 24.57 -9.63 -1.41
N ASP A 333 24.39 -10.66 -2.25
CA ASP A 333 24.02 -10.50 -3.67
C ASP A 333 22.72 -9.72 -3.89
N ILE A 334 21.71 -9.93 -3.03
CA ILE A 334 20.42 -9.21 -3.10
C ILE A 334 20.60 -7.76 -2.66
N MET A 335 21.41 -7.55 -1.62
CA MET A 335 21.69 -6.21 -1.09
C MET A 335 22.49 -5.37 -2.08
N ASP A 336 23.49 -5.98 -2.73
CA ASP A 336 24.27 -5.35 -3.79
C ASP A 336 23.40 -5.04 -5.00
N HIS A 337 22.52 -5.98 -5.39
CA HIS A 337 21.53 -5.72 -6.43
C HIS A 337 20.63 -4.53 -6.07
N ILE A 338 20.11 -4.47 -4.85
CA ILE A 338 19.25 -3.38 -4.37
C ILE A 338 20.00 -2.03 -4.40
N LYS A 339 21.24 -1.99 -3.92
CA LYS A 339 22.06 -0.75 -3.89
C LYS A 339 22.34 -0.25 -5.31
N ASN A 340 22.72 -1.16 -6.21
CA ASN A 340 23.06 -0.83 -7.60
C ASN A 340 21.82 -0.47 -8.44
N ASN A 341 20.62 -0.92 -8.06
CA ASN A 341 19.38 -0.74 -8.82
C ASN A 341 18.29 0.05 -8.07
N SER A 342 18.66 0.75 -7.01
CA SER A 342 17.73 1.42 -6.08
C SER A 342 16.72 2.33 -6.77
N GLU A 343 17.13 2.99 -7.86
CA GLU A 343 16.29 3.91 -8.63
C GLU A 343 15.13 3.19 -9.32
N HIS A 344 15.35 1.94 -9.75
CA HIS A 344 14.37 1.04 -10.38
C HIS A 344 13.72 0.07 -9.41
N LEU A 345 13.90 0.28 -8.11
CA LEU A 345 13.31 -0.53 -7.05
C LEU A 345 12.48 0.30 -6.07
N SER A 346 12.22 1.59 -6.33
CA SER A 346 11.56 2.48 -5.37
C SER A 346 10.20 1.94 -4.84
N SER A 347 9.40 1.27 -5.68
CA SER A 347 8.14 0.62 -5.25
C SER A 347 8.35 -0.62 -4.37
N VAL A 348 9.36 -1.42 -4.68
CA VAL A 348 9.77 -2.59 -3.88
C VAL A 348 10.34 -2.11 -2.55
N LEU A 349 11.22 -1.11 -2.59
CA LEU A 349 11.83 -0.47 -1.43
C LEU A 349 10.79 0.16 -0.49
N LEU A 350 9.74 0.78 -1.05
CA LEU A 350 8.64 1.29 -0.23
C LEU A 350 7.89 0.16 0.49
N ASN A 351 7.71 -1.00 -0.16
CA ASN A 351 7.08 -2.15 0.49
C ASN A 351 7.98 -2.80 1.54
N VAL A 352 9.29 -2.88 1.28
CA VAL A 352 10.28 -3.29 2.30
C VAL A 352 10.23 -2.33 3.48
N TYR A 353 10.27 -1.02 3.24
CA TYR A 353 10.18 0.00 4.29
C TYR A 353 8.92 -0.18 5.14
N ARG A 354 7.75 -0.34 4.51
CA ARG A 354 6.48 -0.63 5.21
C ARG A 354 6.49 -1.94 6.00
N ALA A 355 7.15 -2.97 5.49
CA ALA A 355 7.27 -4.25 6.21
C ALA A 355 8.08 -4.09 7.50
N THR A 356 9.08 -3.19 7.52
CA THR A 356 9.86 -2.90 8.73
C THR A 356 9.10 -2.11 9.80
N ASP A 357 7.91 -1.56 9.52
CA ASP A 357 7.08 -0.93 10.56
C ASP A 357 6.54 -1.94 11.60
N LEU A 358 6.66 -3.24 11.34
CA LEU A 358 6.21 -4.34 12.21
C LEU A 358 7.37 -5.06 12.90
N MET A 359 8.49 -4.37 13.11
CA MET A 359 9.68 -4.90 13.77
C MET A 359 9.42 -5.22 15.25
N PHE A 360 9.96 -6.35 15.72
CA PHE A 360 9.97 -6.75 17.13
C PHE A 360 11.29 -6.38 17.80
N SER A 361 11.33 -6.48 19.13
CA SER A 361 12.54 -6.11 19.88
C SER A 361 13.69 -7.07 19.58
N GLY A 362 14.88 -6.54 19.29
CA GLY A 362 16.07 -7.33 18.96
C GLY A 362 16.17 -7.82 17.51
N GLU A 363 15.27 -7.44 16.61
CA GLU A 363 15.35 -7.76 15.17
C GLU A 363 16.25 -6.78 14.40
N TYR A 364 17.56 -6.82 14.66
CA TYR A 364 18.55 -5.92 14.07
C TYR A 364 18.56 -5.93 12.53
N GLU A 365 18.19 -7.05 11.90
CA GLU A 365 18.18 -7.16 10.45
C GLU A 365 17.03 -6.37 9.81
N LEU A 366 15.92 -6.21 10.53
CA LEU A 366 14.84 -5.31 10.12
C LEU A 366 15.24 -3.85 10.32
N GLU A 367 16.00 -3.54 11.36
CA GLU A 367 16.53 -2.19 11.59
C GLU A 367 17.49 -1.77 10.48
N GLU A 368 18.42 -2.66 10.08
CA GLU A 368 19.30 -2.44 8.93
C GLU A 368 18.49 -2.26 7.64
N ALA A 369 17.50 -3.12 7.39
CA ALA A 369 16.65 -3.01 6.20
C ALA A 369 15.82 -1.72 6.19
N ARG A 370 15.37 -1.24 7.35
CA ARG A 370 14.64 0.03 7.50
C ARG A 370 15.54 1.21 7.14
N SER A 371 16.76 1.23 7.69
CA SER A 371 17.76 2.25 7.40
C SER A 371 18.14 2.27 5.92
N LEU A 372 18.44 1.09 5.34
CA LEU A 372 18.76 0.96 3.93
C LEU A 372 17.62 1.45 3.04
N SER A 373 16.40 0.93 3.24
CA SER A 373 15.26 1.28 2.39
C SER A 373 14.91 2.76 2.49
N ARG A 374 14.95 3.35 3.69
CA ARG A 374 14.80 4.81 3.90
C ARG A 374 15.85 5.59 3.12
N ASN A 375 17.14 5.29 3.28
CA ASN A 375 18.23 6.01 2.61
C ASN A 375 18.10 5.96 1.09
N LEU A 376 17.72 4.80 0.53
CA LEU A 376 17.54 4.63 -0.91
C LEU A 376 16.28 5.35 -1.43
N LEU A 377 15.19 5.39 -0.65
CA LEU A 377 13.99 6.16 -0.97
C LEU A 377 14.23 7.67 -0.91
N GLU A 378 14.99 8.16 0.07
CA GLU A 378 15.38 9.58 0.16
C GLU A 378 16.32 9.96 -0.99
N LYS A 379 17.25 9.07 -1.37
CA LYS A 379 18.06 9.21 -2.58
C LYS A 379 17.18 9.31 -3.84
N SER A 380 16.18 8.44 -3.98
CA SER A 380 15.29 8.47 -5.16
C SER A 380 14.44 9.75 -5.23
N ILE A 381 14.05 10.33 -4.09
CA ILE A 381 13.34 11.62 -4.02
C ILE A 381 14.27 12.81 -4.37
N SER A 382 15.55 12.74 -4.01
CA SER A 382 16.52 13.85 -4.10
C SER A 382 17.26 13.98 -5.44
N LEU A 383 17.34 12.93 -6.25
CA LEU A 383 18.06 12.88 -7.54
C LEU A 383 17.58 13.85 -8.64
N ARG A 384 16.62 14.74 -8.36
CA ARG A 384 16.16 15.79 -9.27
C ARG A 384 17.20 16.84 -9.67
N HIS A 385 18.39 16.85 -9.08
CA HIS A 385 19.32 17.97 -9.25
C HIS A 385 20.55 17.71 -10.13
N ILE A 386 20.87 16.47 -10.54
CA ILE A 386 22.21 16.22 -11.12
C ILE A 386 22.26 15.43 -12.43
N HIS A 387 21.36 14.50 -12.78
CA HIS A 387 21.44 13.80 -14.08
C HIS A 387 20.06 13.49 -14.71
N ASP A 388 19.90 13.90 -15.97
CA ASP A 388 18.70 13.82 -16.81
C ASP A 388 18.30 12.39 -17.23
N ASN A 389 18.07 11.43 -16.32
CA ASN A 389 17.62 10.10 -16.75
C ASN A 389 16.43 9.46 -16.01
N LEU A 390 16.01 9.94 -14.83
CA LEU A 390 15.08 9.17 -13.98
C LEU A 390 14.01 10.02 -13.29
N VAL A 391 12.74 9.76 -13.61
CA VAL A 391 11.60 10.48 -13.04
C VAL A 391 10.84 9.59 -12.06
N VAL A 392 11.07 9.77 -10.76
CA VAL A 392 10.09 9.38 -9.74
C VAL A 392 8.85 10.27 -9.90
N PHE A 393 7.72 9.68 -10.26
CA PHE A 393 6.48 10.40 -10.55
C PHE A 393 5.97 11.20 -9.33
N PRO A 394 5.61 12.51 -9.45
CA PRO A 394 5.03 13.35 -8.40
C PRO A 394 4.06 12.71 -7.40
N ASN A 395 3.08 11.93 -7.84
CA ASN A 395 2.15 11.27 -6.91
C ASN A 395 2.82 10.16 -6.10
N PHE A 396 3.66 9.35 -6.73
CA PHE A 396 4.45 8.33 -6.04
C PHE A 396 5.52 8.95 -5.12
N ARG A 397 6.15 10.03 -5.57
CA ARG A 397 7.07 10.84 -4.76
C ARG A 397 6.37 11.36 -3.51
N ARG A 398 5.19 11.97 -3.67
CA ARG A 398 4.37 12.44 -2.56
C ARG A 398 4.01 11.29 -1.61
N MET A 399 3.72 10.11 -2.14
CA MET A 399 3.50 8.91 -1.32
C MET A 399 4.74 8.55 -0.51
N ILE A 400 5.92 8.46 -1.13
CA ILE A 400 7.16 8.18 -0.40
C ILE A 400 7.44 9.29 0.64
N GLU A 401 7.32 10.56 0.27
CA GLU A 401 7.50 11.71 1.19
C GLU A 401 6.53 11.63 2.39
N GLN A 402 5.27 11.27 2.16
CA GLN A 402 4.29 11.06 3.22
C GLN A 402 4.64 9.87 4.10
N GLU A 403 5.03 8.74 3.50
CA GLU A 403 5.36 7.50 4.20
C GLU A 403 6.60 7.65 5.09
N LEU A 404 7.61 8.38 4.62
CA LEU A 404 8.83 8.68 5.36
C LEU A 404 8.63 9.73 6.45
N SER A 405 7.70 10.69 6.24
CA SER A 405 7.47 11.81 7.17
C SER A 405 6.49 11.52 8.29
N LEU A 406 5.57 10.56 8.12
CA LEU A 406 4.57 10.18 9.12
C LEU A 406 4.68 8.68 9.42
N PRO A 407 5.19 8.26 10.59
CA PRO A 407 5.31 6.84 10.95
C PRO A 407 3.97 6.11 10.90
N TRP A 408 3.96 4.83 10.52
CA TRP A 408 2.73 4.00 10.49
C TRP A 408 1.99 3.99 11.84
N THR A 409 2.73 3.97 12.94
CA THR A 409 2.18 4.03 14.29
C THR A 409 1.46 5.35 14.61
N ALA A 410 1.67 6.42 13.85
CA ALA A 410 1.00 7.71 14.02
C ALA A 410 -0.22 7.90 13.08
N ARG A 411 -0.55 6.91 12.23
CA ARG A 411 -1.62 7.02 11.23
C ARG A 411 -2.90 6.34 11.71
N LEU A 412 -4.04 7.03 11.59
CA LEU A 412 -5.33 6.45 11.97
C LEU A 412 -5.98 5.74 10.79
N ASP A 413 -6.39 4.49 11.00
CA ASP A 413 -6.87 3.59 9.95
C ASP A 413 -8.01 4.20 9.12
N HIS A 414 -8.96 4.90 9.75
CA HIS A 414 -10.09 5.52 9.04
C HIS A 414 -9.63 6.61 8.04
N LEU A 415 -8.60 7.37 8.39
CA LEU A 415 -8.04 8.39 7.50
C LEU A 415 -7.18 7.77 6.40
N ASP A 416 -6.43 6.72 6.72
CA ASP A 416 -5.68 5.96 5.73
C ASP A 416 -6.63 5.30 4.71
N HIS A 417 -7.72 4.68 5.15
CA HIS A 417 -8.75 4.15 4.25
C HIS A 417 -9.36 5.24 3.39
N ARG A 418 -9.66 6.42 3.96
CA ARG A 418 -10.16 7.57 3.20
C ARG A 418 -9.18 7.93 2.09
N LYS A 419 -7.89 8.05 2.40
CA LYS A 419 -6.85 8.35 1.43
C LYS A 419 -6.79 7.29 0.33
N TRP A 420 -6.90 6.01 0.67
CA TRP A 420 -6.95 4.94 -0.33
C TRP A 420 -8.21 4.97 -1.18
N ILE A 421 -9.36 5.38 -0.64
CA ILE A 421 -10.62 5.49 -1.40
C ILE A 421 -10.59 6.73 -2.30
N GLU A 422 -10.26 7.89 -1.75
CA GLU A 422 -10.32 9.18 -2.45
C GLU A 422 -9.19 9.33 -3.44
N VAL A 423 -7.97 9.00 -3.03
CA VAL A 423 -6.80 9.17 -3.89
C VAL A 423 -6.63 7.97 -4.84
N ASN A 424 -7.41 6.89 -4.63
CA ASN A 424 -7.29 5.55 -5.27
C ASN A 424 -5.87 5.36 -5.81
N GLU A 425 -4.95 5.52 -4.86
CA GLU A 425 -3.53 5.47 -5.13
C GLU A 425 -3.23 4.01 -5.37
N ILE A 426 -2.96 3.70 -6.65
CA ILE A 426 -2.53 2.41 -7.16
C ILE A 426 -1.60 1.74 -6.13
N ASP A 427 -1.79 0.46 -5.86
CA ASP A 427 -0.65 -0.39 -5.50
C ASP A 427 0.01 -0.77 -6.80
N THR A 428 1.25 -0.34 -7.07
CA THR A 428 1.94 -0.70 -8.32
C THR A 428 2.37 -2.15 -8.26
N LEU A 429 1.38 -3.02 -8.21
CA LEU A 429 1.45 -4.42 -8.53
C LEU A 429 1.34 -4.51 -10.03
N TRP A 430 2.45 -4.27 -10.73
CA TRP A 430 2.82 -5.15 -11.83
C TRP A 430 4.15 -4.77 -12.47
N MET A 431 5.09 -5.73 -12.45
CA MET A 431 6.41 -5.67 -13.07
C MET A 431 6.36 -6.41 -14.41
N GLY A 432 5.72 -5.83 -15.42
CA GLY A 432 5.63 -6.36 -16.78
C GLY A 432 6.68 -5.73 -17.71
N LYS A 433 6.90 -6.29 -18.90
CA LYS A 433 7.75 -5.67 -19.94
C LYS A 433 7.38 -4.22 -20.27
N ALA A 434 6.08 -3.95 -20.31
CA ALA A 434 5.52 -2.63 -20.61
C ALA A 434 5.17 -1.83 -19.35
N SER A 435 5.54 -2.31 -18.16
CA SER A 435 5.21 -1.62 -16.91
C SER A 435 6.29 -1.79 -15.85
N PHE A 436 7.31 -0.95 -15.99
CA PHE A 436 7.88 -0.29 -14.83
C PHE A 436 7.32 1.14 -14.75
N TYR A 437 6.73 1.43 -13.59
CA TYR A 437 6.33 2.74 -13.06
C TYR A 437 5.33 3.56 -13.89
N ARG A 438 4.05 3.58 -13.48
CA ARG A 438 3.21 4.77 -13.61
C ARG A 438 2.40 5.02 -12.34
N TYR A 439 2.69 6.16 -11.71
CA TYR A 439 1.70 6.98 -11.01
C TYR A 439 1.61 8.29 -11.80
N GLY A 440 0.40 8.77 -12.10
CA GLY A 440 0.20 9.92 -12.98
C GLY A 440 0.85 11.22 -12.49
N ILE A 441 1.32 12.04 -13.43
CA ILE A 441 1.65 13.46 -13.24
C ILE A 441 0.59 14.28 -13.95
N LEU A 442 -0.24 14.99 -13.20
CA LEU A 442 -0.80 16.26 -13.66
C LEU A 442 -0.64 17.24 -12.51
N GLN A 443 -0.05 18.41 -12.79
CA GLN A 443 0.01 19.49 -11.83
C GLN A 443 -1.39 20.09 -11.60
N PRO A 444 -1.64 20.66 -10.41
CA PRO A 444 -2.97 20.99 -9.94
C PRO A 444 -3.49 22.27 -10.59
N THR A 445 -4.53 22.13 -11.42
CA THR A 445 -5.46 23.27 -11.66
C THR A 445 -6.91 22.95 -11.27
N SER A 446 -7.20 21.73 -10.81
CA SER A 446 -8.39 21.47 -9.99
C SER A 446 -8.17 20.25 -9.09
N MET A 447 -8.72 20.34 -7.89
CA MET A 447 -8.59 19.35 -6.81
C MET A 447 -9.29 18.02 -7.16
N ALA A 448 -8.62 16.91 -6.82
CA ALA A 448 -9.08 15.52 -6.72
C ALA A 448 -9.30 14.68 -8.01
N ASN A 449 -8.86 13.40 -7.94
CA ASN A 449 -9.36 12.18 -8.63
C ASN A 449 -8.41 11.31 -9.51
N THR A 450 -7.26 10.86 -8.99
CA THR A 450 -7.11 9.40 -8.73
C THR A 450 -6.98 8.34 -9.85
N LEU A 451 -5.95 7.50 -9.74
CA LEU A 451 -5.54 6.46 -10.70
C LEU A 451 -6.22 5.10 -10.47
N LYS A 452 -6.43 4.29 -11.51
CA LYS A 452 -7.15 2.99 -11.45
C LYS A 452 -6.16 1.81 -11.27
N THR A 453 -6.44 0.84 -10.39
CA THR A 453 -5.52 -0.25 -9.99
C THR A 453 -5.64 -1.47 -10.92
N ARG A 454 -4.53 -2.19 -11.15
CA ARG A 454 -4.41 -3.29 -12.13
C ARG A 454 -4.96 -4.67 -11.73
N LEU A 455 -5.72 -4.79 -10.64
CA LEU A 455 -6.58 -5.97 -10.45
C LEU A 455 -7.85 -5.74 -11.26
N SER A 456 -8.12 -6.62 -12.24
CA SER A 456 -9.18 -6.57 -13.26
C SER A 456 -10.32 -5.55 -13.05
N CYS A 457 -10.64 -4.85 -14.14
CA CYS A 457 -11.83 -4.04 -14.32
C CYS A 457 -13.17 -4.77 -14.08
N LEU A 458 -13.19 -6.09 -13.92
CA LEU A 458 -14.41 -6.88 -13.69
C LEU A 458 -15.00 -6.70 -12.28
N HIS A 459 -14.17 -6.40 -11.28
CA HIS A 459 -14.58 -6.33 -9.86
C HIS A 459 -14.22 -5.01 -9.16
N GLU A 460 -13.33 -4.22 -9.76
CA GLU A 460 -12.82 -2.98 -9.16
C GLU A 460 -13.92 -1.94 -8.92
N ASP A 461 -14.90 -1.85 -9.83
CA ASP A 461 -16.03 -0.92 -9.69
C ASP A 461 -16.93 -1.30 -8.49
N ASP A 462 -17.16 -2.59 -8.23
CA ASP A 462 -17.92 -3.05 -7.07
C ASP A 462 -17.13 -2.96 -5.76
N LEU A 463 -15.83 -3.25 -5.78
CA LEU A 463 -14.97 -3.12 -4.59
C LEU A 463 -14.83 -1.65 -4.17
N THR A 464 -14.64 -0.76 -5.13
CA THR A 464 -14.59 0.70 -4.90
C THR A 464 -15.94 1.20 -4.41
N ARG A 465 -17.05 0.77 -5.03
CA ARG A 465 -18.40 1.10 -4.58
C ARG A 465 -18.65 0.63 -3.14
N LEU A 466 -18.26 -0.60 -2.81
CA LEU A 466 -18.36 -1.14 -1.46
C LEU A 466 -17.52 -0.32 -0.47
N ALA A 467 -16.29 0.04 -0.81
CA ALA A 467 -15.43 0.88 0.03
C ALA A 467 -16.08 2.23 0.34
N MET A 468 -16.64 2.89 -0.69
CA MET A 468 -17.34 4.16 -0.57
C MET A 468 -18.61 4.05 0.29
N GLU A 469 -19.45 3.05 0.03
CA GLU A 469 -20.68 2.82 0.80
C GLU A 469 -20.35 2.51 2.26
N ASN A 470 -19.35 1.64 2.51
CA ASN A 470 -18.88 1.30 3.84
C ASN A 470 -18.33 2.51 4.60
N TYR A 471 -17.54 3.36 3.93
CA TYR A 471 -17.00 4.58 4.53
C TYR A 471 -18.09 5.58 4.89
N LYS A 472 -19.01 5.87 3.96
CA LYS A 472 -20.15 6.76 4.19
C LYS A 472 -21.04 6.28 5.32
N PHE A 473 -21.28 4.97 5.39
CA PHE A 473 -22.05 4.36 6.46
C PHE A 473 -21.37 4.54 7.83
N ARG A 474 -20.06 4.27 7.93
CA ARG A 474 -19.27 4.54 9.14
C ARG A 474 -19.30 6.01 9.53
N GLN A 475 -19.09 6.92 8.59
CA GLN A 475 -19.14 8.36 8.86
C GLN A 475 -20.51 8.80 9.38
N SER A 476 -21.61 8.25 8.84
CA SER A 476 -22.95 8.53 9.36
C SER A 476 -23.16 8.04 10.78
N ILE A 477 -22.58 6.90 11.17
CA ILE A 477 -22.60 6.40 12.54
C ILE A 477 -21.81 7.34 13.44
N TYR A 478 -20.61 7.72 13.00
CA TYR A 478 -19.73 8.59 13.77
C TYR A 478 -20.36 9.93 14.08
N ASN A 479 -21.04 10.52 13.11
CA ASN A 479 -21.77 11.76 13.30
C ASN A 479 -22.86 11.63 14.39
N LYS A 480 -23.61 10.51 14.42
CA LYS A 480 -24.70 10.30 15.38
C LYS A 480 -24.19 10.04 16.80
N GLU A 481 -23.19 9.18 16.91
CA GLU A 481 -22.51 8.89 18.18
C GLU A 481 -21.88 10.15 18.78
N LEU A 482 -21.27 11.00 17.95
CA LEU A 482 -20.72 12.27 18.42
C LEU A 482 -21.80 13.20 18.99
N VAL A 483 -22.96 13.31 18.33
CA VAL A 483 -24.09 14.11 18.84
C VAL A 483 -24.57 13.58 20.20
N GLU A 484 -24.60 12.27 20.39
CA GLU A 484 -24.93 11.66 21.68
C GLU A 484 -23.89 12.00 22.76
N LEU A 485 -22.61 11.87 22.44
CA LEU A 485 -21.51 12.18 23.36
C LEU A 485 -21.47 13.66 23.75
N THR A 486 -21.68 14.56 22.79
CA THR A 486 -21.76 16.00 23.07
C THR A 486 -22.92 16.32 24.01
N ARG A 487 -24.06 15.65 23.86
CA ARG A 487 -25.19 15.79 24.79
C ARG A 487 -24.83 15.26 26.18
N TRP A 488 -24.27 14.06 26.27
CA TRP A 488 -23.83 13.45 27.52
C TRP A 488 -22.84 14.35 28.29
N SER A 489 -21.82 14.87 27.60
CA SER A 489 -20.81 15.79 28.16
C SER A 489 -21.44 17.08 28.68
N LYS A 490 -22.42 17.62 27.96
CA LYS A 490 -23.16 18.83 28.36
C LYS A 490 -24.07 18.60 29.55
N ASP A 491 -24.84 17.51 29.55
CA ASP A 491 -25.83 17.21 30.59
C ASP A 491 -25.18 16.95 31.94
N LEU A 492 -23.97 16.36 31.96
CA LEU A 492 -23.17 16.18 33.16
C LEU A 492 -22.37 17.42 33.58
N GLY A 493 -22.39 18.49 32.78
CA GLY A 493 -21.68 19.74 33.07
C GLY A 493 -20.18 19.74 32.71
N LEU A 494 -19.65 18.65 32.13
CA LEU A 494 -18.25 18.55 31.70
C LEU A 494 -17.89 19.60 30.64
N SER A 495 -18.83 19.96 29.76
CA SER A 495 -18.61 21.01 28.75
C SER A 495 -18.60 22.44 29.32
N ASN A 496 -19.04 22.63 30.57
CA ASN A 496 -19.26 23.94 31.18
C ASN A 496 -18.32 24.21 32.36
N MET A 497 -17.20 23.49 32.45
CA MET A 497 -16.24 23.60 33.57
C MET A 497 -15.58 24.98 33.64
N GLY A 498 -15.50 25.73 32.54
CA GLY A 498 -14.90 27.08 32.52
C GLY A 498 -13.37 27.10 32.64
N PHE A 499 -12.75 25.92 32.78
CA PHE A 499 -11.32 25.64 32.65
C PHE A 499 -11.15 24.29 31.93
N GLY A 500 -9.93 23.98 31.49
CA GLY A 500 -9.65 22.76 30.75
C GLY A 500 -10.22 22.79 29.33
N ARG A 501 -9.84 21.81 28.52
CA ARG A 501 -10.13 21.81 27.08
C ARG A 501 -11.44 21.05 26.79
N GLU A 502 -12.38 21.68 26.08
CA GLU A 502 -13.55 20.98 25.54
C GLU A 502 -13.10 20.11 24.35
N LYS A 503 -12.67 18.87 24.66
CA LYS A 503 -12.07 17.94 23.70
C LYS A 503 -12.98 16.75 23.36
N THR A 504 -14.29 16.86 23.60
CA THR A 504 -15.28 15.82 23.27
C THR A 504 -15.11 15.30 21.85
N THR A 505 -15.03 16.23 20.89
CA THR A 505 -14.86 15.90 19.47
C THR A 505 -13.52 15.21 19.20
N TYR A 506 -12.45 15.60 19.89
CA TYR A 506 -11.11 15.06 19.71
C TYR A 506 -11.01 13.64 20.27
N CYS A 507 -11.50 13.41 21.49
CA CYS A 507 -11.55 12.11 22.14
C CYS A 507 -12.39 11.12 21.32
N TYR A 508 -13.55 11.56 20.81
CA TYR A 508 -14.37 10.72 19.98
C TYR A 508 -13.74 10.43 18.61
N PHE A 509 -13.17 11.44 17.94
CA PHE A 509 -12.44 11.25 16.69
C PHE A 509 -11.34 10.20 16.85
N ALA A 510 -10.51 10.31 17.89
CA ALA A 510 -9.42 9.37 18.14
C ALA A 510 -9.94 7.94 18.36
N SER A 511 -10.96 7.78 19.19
CA SER A 511 -11.62 6.49 19.43
C SER A 511 -12.16 5.88 18.13
N ALA A 512 -12.93 6.65 17.35
CA ALA A 512 -13.59 6.17 16.15
C ALA A 512 -12.63 5.90 14.99
N ALA A 513 -11.64 6.78 14.77
CA ALA A 513 -10.74 6.67 13.63
C ALA A 513 -9.70 5.54 13.81
N ALA A 514 -9.16 5.38 15.03
CA ALA A 514 -8.13 4.37 15.33
C ALA A 514 -8.65 2.94 15.42
N SER A 515 -9.94 2.75 15.72
CA SER A 515 -10.57 1.44 15.88
C SER A 515 -11.42 1.01 14.67
N SER A 516 -11.47 1.84 13.62
CA SER A 516 -12.36 1.65 12.47
C SER A 516 -12.16 0.33 11.71
N SER A 517 -10.93 -0.18 11.66
CA SER A 517 -10.61 -1.46 11.01
C SER A 517 -10.96 -2.68 11.88
N GLN A 518 -11.02 -2.50 13.20
CA GLN A 518 -11.13 -3.58 14.20
C GLN A 518 -12.55 -3.73 14.74
N LEU A 519 -13.30 -2.64 14.81
CA LEU A 519 -14.61 -2.63 15.43
C LEU A 519 -15.75 -2.63 14.39
N PRO A 520 -16.83 -3.39 14.65
CA PRO A 520 -18.00 -3.39 13.80
C PRO A 520 -18.72 -2.03 13.84
N HIS A 521 -19.64 -1.85 12.90
CA HIS A 521 -20.41 -0.62 12.76
C HIS A 521 -21.17 -0.22 14.03
N HIS A 522 -21.70 -1.16 14.82
CA HIS A 522 -22.50 -0.86 16.03
C HIS A 522 -21.76 -1.16 17.35
N SER A 523 -20.48 -0.78 17.42
CA SER A 523 -19.65 -1.11 18.59
C SER A 523 -19.82 -0.11 19.74
N GLU A 524 -20.35 -0.59 20.87
CA GLU A 524 -20.43 0.15 22.14
C GLU A 524 -19.06 0.63 22.64
N VAL A 525 -18.00 -0.10 22.30
CA VAL A 525 -16.62 0.19 22.70
C VAL A 525 -16.24 1.63 22.37
N ARG A 526 -16.65 2.16 21.19
CA ARG A 526 -16.28 3.52 20.77
C ARG A 526 -16.79 4.60 21.72
N LEU A 527 -18.06 4.49 22.12
CA LEU A 527 -18.72 5.42 23.02
C LEU A 527 -18.13 5.32 24.44
N VAL A 528 -17.93 4.09 24.95
CA VAL A 528 -17.34 3.85 26.27
C VAL A 528 -15.93 4.44 26.34
N VAL A 529 -15.06 4.11 25.38
CA VAL A 529 -13.69 4.63 25.28
C VAL A 529 -13.68 6.16 25.21
N ALA A 530 -14.59 6.76 24.42
CA ALA A 530 -14.66 8.21 24.29
C ALA A 530 -15.10 8.89 25.60
N LYS A 531 -16.12 8.36 26.30
CA LYS A 531 -16.56 8.90 27.60
C LYS A 531 -15.46 8.85 28.65
N ILE A 532 -14.74 7.73 28.72
CA ILE A 532 -13.58 7.56 29.62
C ILE A 532 -12.50 8.59 29.29
N ALA A 533 -12.13 8.73 28.01
CA ALA A 533 -11.11 9.68 27.58
C ALA A 533 -11.51 11.14 27.89
N ILE A 534 -12.77 11.52 27.68
CA ILE A 534 -13.28 12.87 28.02
C ILE A 534 -13.14 13.13 29.53
N LEU A 535 -13.58 12.19 30.37
CA LEU A 535 -13.51 12.33 31.81
C LEU A 535 -12.05 12.42 32.30
N ILE A 536 -11.15 11.58 31.75
CA ILE A 536 -9.72 11.64 32.03
C ILE A 536 -9.18 13.03 31.69
N THR A 537 -9.44 13.55 30.49
CA THR A 537 -8.94 14.88 30.08
C THR A 537 -9.42 16.00 31.00
N VAL A 538 -10.70 15.98 31.40
CA VAL A 538 -11.25 17.02 32.30
C VAL A 538 -10.69 16.90 33.72
N ALA A 539 -10.55 15.67 34.24
CA ALA A 539 -9.99 15.43 35.56
C ALA A 539 -8.50 15.81 35.60
N ASP A 540 -7.72 15.37 34.62
CA ASP A 540 -6.30 15.69 34.47
C ASP A 540 -6.08 17.22 34.45
N ASP A 541 -6.79 17.95 33.57
CA ASP A 541 -6.74 19.41 33.50
C ASP A 541 -7.12 20.08 34.85
N PHE A 542 -8.02 19.49 35.64
CA PHE A 542 -8.37 19.98 36.99
C PHE A 542 -7.23 19.80 37.99
N PHE A 543 -6.60 18.62 38.02
CA PHE A 543 -5.45 18.34 38.89
C PHE A 543 -4.24 19.19 38.52
N ASP A 544 -4.08 19.50 37.24
CA ASP A 544 -2.91 20.16 36.70
C ASP A 544 -2.95 21.68 36.72
N MET A 545 -4.12 22.30 36.51
CA MET A 545 -4.20 23.75 36.26
C MET A 545 -5.04 24.51 37.27
N GLN A 546 -6.10 23.91 37.82
CA GLN A 546 -7.13 24.67 38.52
C GLN A 546 -7.27 24.31 40.00
N GLY A 547 -7.24 23.02 40.35
CA GLY A 547 -7.61 22.55 41.68
C GLY A 547 -6.64 23.00 42.78
N SER A 548 -7.19 23.57 43.85
CA SER A 548 -6.44 23.75 45.09
C SER A 548 -6.09 22.40 45.71
N LEU A 549 -5.03 22.31 46.51
CA LEU A 549 -4.62 21.01 47.06
C LEU A 549 -5.74 20.39 47.91
N ASP A 550 -6.47 21.21 48.68
CA ASP A 550 -7.60 20.76 49.49
C ASP A 550 -8.75 20.20 48.65
N GLU A 551 -9.06 20.81 47.50
CA GLU A 551 -10.09 20.31 46.57
C GLU A 551 -9.67 19.00 45.91
N LEU A 552 -8.40 18.88 45.53
CA LEU A 552 -7.86 17.65 44.94
C LEU A 552 -7.87 16.51 45.97
N GLU A 553 -7.45 16.77 47.21
CA GLU A 553 -7.51 15.79 48.30
C GLU A 553 -8.95 15.37 48.62
N SER A 554 -9.86 16.33 48.68
CA SER A 554 -11.29 16.06 48.92
C SER A 554 -11.90 15.19 47.82
N LEU A 555 -11.57 15.49 46.55
CA LEU A 555 -12.03 14.70 45.40
C LEU A 555 -11.45 13.29 45.41
N THR A 556 -10.15 13.14 45.60
CA THR A 556 -9.50 11.81 45.66
C THR A 556 -10.03 10.99 46.84
N GLU A 557 -10.29 11.60 48.00
CA GLU A 557 -10.91 10.90 49.13
C GLU A 557 -12.36 10.50 48.83
N ALA A 558 -13.14 11.35 48.17
CA ALA A 558 -14.48 11.03 47.71
C ALA A 558 -14.49 9.83 46.74
N VAL A 559 -13.55 9.77 45.80
CA VAL A 559 -13.36 8.61 44.91
C VAL A 559 -12.96 7.35 45.69
N ARG A 560 -12.05 7.47 46.66
CA ARG A 560 -11.60 6.32 47.48
C ARG A 560 -12.73 5.68 48.27
N ARG A 561 -13.61 6.47 48.87
CA ARG A 561 -14.79 5.99 49.60
C ARG A 561 -16.01 5.73 48.70
N TRP A 562 -15.92 6.13 47.44
CA TRP A 562 -17.00 6.17 46.45
C TRP A 562 -18.26 6.90 46.94
N ASP A 563 -18.08 8.08 47.56
CA ASP A 563 -19.17 8.94 48.06
C ASP A 563 -18.82 10.43 47.85
N GLY A 564 -19.63 11.12 47.06
CA GLY A 564 -19.46 12.53 46.71
C GLY A 564 -19.92 13.52 47.79
N HIS A 565 -20.40 13.06 48.96
CA HIS A 565 -20.90 13.94 50.01
C HIS A 565 -19.85 14.98 50.46
N GLY A 566 -20.21 16.26 50.38
CA GLY A 566 -19.33 17.37 50.79
C GLY A 566 -18.43 17.92 49.68
N LEU A 567 -18.46 17.35 48.48
CA LEU A 567 -17.87 17.99 47.30
C LEU A 567 -18.73 19.18 46.85
N THR A 568 -18.08 20.21 46.30
CA THR A 568 -18.74 21.37 45.68
C THR A 568 -18.01 21.77 44.41
N GLY A 569 -18.63 22.59 43.58
CA GLY A 569 -18.01 23.16 42.39
C GLY A 569 -17.56 22.08 41.40
N HIS A 570 -16.33 22.19 40.91
CA HIS A 570 -15.80 21.32 39.86
C HIS A 570 -15.54 19.88 40.32
N SER A 571 -15.11 19.68 41.57
CA SER A 571 -14.92 18.34 42.13
C SER A 571 -16.23 17.56 42.18
N GLU A 572 -17.35 18.22 42.49
CA GLU A 572 -18.68 17.58 42.49
C GLU A 572 -19.10 17.16 41.07
N VAL A 573 -18.83 17.99 40.08
CA VAL A 573 -19.14 17.70 38.66
C VAL A 573 -18.32 16.49 38.17
N ILE A 574 -17.00 16.48 38.43
CA ILE A 574 -16.12 15.38 38.03
C ILE A 574 -16.56 14.07 38.70
N PHE A 575 -16.85 14.09 40.00
CA PHE A 575 -17.29 12.89 40.71
C PHE A 575 -18.63 12.38 40.20
N LYS A 576 -19.62 13.26 39.95
CA LYS A 576 -20.92 12.86 39.39
C LYS A 576 -20.80 12.24 38.01
N ALA A 577 -19.93 12.79 37.16
CA ALA A 577 -19.67 12.25 35.84
C ALA A 577 -18.98 10.87 35.92
N LEU A 578 -18.02 10.72 36.82
CA LEU A 578 -17.35 9.45 37.10
C LEU A 578 -18.33 8.37 37.59
N ASP A 579 -19.13 8.70 38.60
CA ASP A 579 -20.12 7.78 39.16
C ASP A 579 -21.16 7.38 38.10
N ASN A 580 -21.65 8.33 37.30
CA ASN A 580 -22.56 8.03 36.19
C ASN A 580 -21.93 7.08 35.17
N LEU A 581 -20.68 7.34 34.76
CA LEU A 581 -19.95 6.53 33.79
C LEU A 581 -19.73 5.10 34.30
N VAL A 582 -19.26 4.95 35.54
CA VAL A 582 -18.99 3.62 36.11
C VAL A 582 -20.26 2.83 36.28
N ASN A 583 -21.34 3.46 36.77
CA ASN A 583 -22.64 2.80 36.90
C ASN A 583 -23.19 2.37 35.53
N GLU A 584 -23.03 3.19 34.49
CA GLU A 584 -23.42 2.84 33.11
C GLU A 584 -22.63 1.62 32.61
N ILE A 585 -21.30 1.62 32.76
CA ILE A 585 -20.43 0.54 32.30
C ILE A 585 -20.75 -0.75 33.06
N ALA A 586 -20.85 -0.69 34.39
CA ALA A 586 -21.16 -1.85 35.22
C ALA A 586 -22.53 -2.44 34.89
N ALA A 587 -23.57 -1.60 34.73
CA ALA A 587 -24.90 -2.06 34.36
C ALA A 587 -24.94 -2.70 32.97
N LYS A 588 -24.27 -2.09 31.98
CA LYS A 588 -24.16 -2.65 30.62
C LYS A 588 -23.44 -4.00 30.63
N TYR A 589 -22.33 -4.10 31.37
CA TYR A 589 -21.58 -5.35 31.50
C TYR A 589 -22.39 -6.44 32.20
N LEU A 590 -23.07 -6.11 33.31
CA LEU A 590 -23.93 -7.03 34.04
C LEU A 590 -25.02 -7.59 33.13
N HIS A 591 -25.65 -6.75 32.31
CA HIS A 591 -26.63 -7.19 31.32
C HIS A 591 -26.02 -8.11 30.25
N GLN A 592 -24.84 -7.76 29.71
CA GLN A 592 -24.12 -8.59 28.73
C GLN A 592 -23.79 -9.99 29.27
N GLN A 593 -23.46 -10.10 30.56
CA GLN A 593 -23.13 -11.36 31.24
C GLN A 593 -24.35 -12.07 31.86
N GLY A 594 -25.58 -11.72 31.48
CA GLY A 594 -26.79 -12.40 31.95
C GLY A 594 -27.14 -12.16 33.43
N GLY A 595 -26.59 -11.12 34.05
CA GLY A 595 -26.86 -10.76 35.45
C GLY A 595 -25.95 -11.45 36.49
N GLU A 596 -24.96 -12.21 36.05
CA GLU A 596 -24.16 -13.06 36.96
C GLU A 596 -22.94 -12.36 37.55
N CYS A 597 -22.42 -11.32 36.89
CA CYS A 597 -21.18 -10.67 37.31
C CYS A 597 -21.24 -9.14 37.22
N ASP A 598 -21.04 -8.50 38.36
CA ASP A 598 -20.88 -7.05 38.51
C ASP A 598 -19.40 -6.68 38.63
N ILE A 599 -19.00 -5.65 37.89
CA ILE A 599 -17.62 -5.13 37.86
C ILE A 599 -17.48 -3.75 38.52
N ALA A 600 -18.55 -3.15 39.05
CA ALA A 600 -18.54 -1.80 39.62
C ALA A 600 -17.38 -1.59 40.61
N LYS A 601 -17.21 -2.51 41.57
CA LYS A 601 -16.11 -2.43 42.55
C LYS A 601 -14.72 -2.43 41.91
N ILE A 602 -14.50 -3.26 40.89
CA ILE A 602 -13.21 -3.32 40.17
C ILE A 602 -12.94 -2.00 39.47
N LEU A 603 -13.98 -1.39 38.89
CA LEU A 603 -13.89 -0.06 38.28
C LEU A 603 -13.64 1.03 39.33
N HIS A 604 -14.26 0.96 40.51
CA HIS A 604 -13.99 1.90 41.61
C HIS A 604 -12.51 1.87 42.01
N ASP A 605 -11.97 0.65 42.20
CA ASP A 605 -10.58 0.46 42.59
C ASP A 605 -9.62 1.00 41.51
N MET A 606 -9.93 0.79 40.22
CA MET A 606 -9.14 1.31 39.09
C MET A 606 -9.13 2.84 39.02
N TRP A 607 -10.30 3.48 39.17
CA TRP A 607 -10.38 4.94 39.21
C TRP A 607 -9.75 5.51 40.48
N CYS A 608 -9.79 4.80 41.61
CA CYS A 608 -9.08 5.18 42.81
C CYS A 608 -7.55 5.19 42.59
N GLU A 609 -6.99 4.24 41.84
CA GLU A 609 -5.56 4.26 41.45
C GLU A 609 -5.24 5.52 40.61
N ALA A 610 -6.04 5.81 39.59
CA ALA A 610 -5.85 6.99 38.72
C ALA A 610 -5.88 8.30 39.51
N PHE A 611 -6.94 8.56 40.28
CA PHE A 611 -7.06 9.80 41.08
C PHE A 611 -6.01 9.92 42.19
N SER A 612 -5.53 8.79 42.72
CA SER A 612 -4.42 8.80 43.70
C SER A 612 -3.09 9.14 43.04
N SER A 613 -2.87 8.70 41.80
CA SER A 613 -1.66 9.05 41.03
C SER A 613 -1.63 10.53 40.63
N TRP A 614 -2.73 11.10 40.15
CA TRP A 614 -2.82 12.55 39.86
C TRP A 614 -2.61 13.42 41.10
N LEU A 615 -3.18 13.02 42.24
CA LEU A 615 -2.93 13.72 43.50
C LEU A 615 -1.45 13.67 43.89
N THR A 616 -0.77 12.55 43.62
CA THR A 616 0.64 12.36 43.92
C THR A 616 1.51 13.30 43.06
N GLU A 617 1.25 13.37 41.76
CA GLU A 617 1.93 14.31 40.86
C GLU A 617 1.69 15.77 41.23
N ALA A 618 0.45 16.13 41.57
CA ALA A 618 0.11 17.47 42.05
C ALA A 618 0.85 17.83 43.35
N LYS A 619 1.01 16.87 44.27
CA LYS A 619 1.80 17.05 45.50
C LYS A 619 3.29 17.23 45.20
N TRP A 620 3.85 16.45 44.28
CA TRP A 620 5.24 16.61 43.86
C TRP A 620 5.50 18.00 43.28
N SER A 621 4.67 18.42 42.32
CA SER A 621 4.75 19.76 41.71
C SER A 621 4.66 20.88 42.75
N LYS A 622 3.66 20.84 43.66
CA LYS A 622 3.45 21.90 44.66
C LYS A 622 4.52 21.94 45.76
N SER A 623 5.10 20.78 46.12
CA SER A 623 6.15 20.70 47.16
C SER A 623 7.57 20.89 46.62
N GLY A 624 7.75 20.81 45.29
CA GLY A 624 9.07 20.74 44.67
C GLY A 624 9.80 19.42 44.94
N TYR A 625 9.07 18.38 45.37
CA TYR A 625 9.64 17.05 45.55
C TYR A 625 10.01 16.46 44.19
N ILE A 626 11.18 15.84 44.13
CA ILE A 626 11.71 15.26 42.91
C ILE A 626 11.80 13.75 43.13
N PRO A 627 10.91 12.97 42.51
CA PRO A 627 10.91 11.52 42.64
C PRO A 627 12.14 10.90 41.97
N SER A 628 12.49 9.69 42.39
CA SER A 628 13.40 8.85 41.60
C SER A 628 12.76 8.43 40.27
N THR A 629 13.56 8.07 39.27
CA THR A 629 13.05 7.56 37.97
C THR A 629 12.07 6.40 38.12
N GLU A 630 12.33 5.44 39.02
CA GLU A 630 11.42 4.30 39.29
C GLU A 630 10.10 4.76 39.91
N GLU A 631 10.16 5.65 40.90
CA GLU A 631 8.97 6.19 41.56
C GLU A 631 8.10 7.02 40.60
N TYR A 632 8.75 7.83 39.77
CA TYR A 632 8.12 8.60 38.72
C TYR A 632 7.41 7.69 37.74
N LEU A 633 8.10 6.71 37.14
CA LEU A 633 7.51 5.81 36.14
C LEU A 633 6.34 5.02 36.71
N ARG A 634 6.47 4.48 37.93
CA ARG A 634 5.38 3.73 38.59
C ARG A 634 4.11 4.58 38.74
N THR A 635 4.26 5.87 39.04
CA THR A 635 3.13 6.80 39.20
C THR A 635 2.62 7.27 37.84
N GLY A 636 3.52 7.68 36.96
CA GLY A 636 3.27 8.17 35.61
C GLY A 636 2.54 7.17 34.70
N MET A 637 2.85 5.88 34.84
CA MET A 637 2.15 4.80 34.13
C MET A 637 0.66 4.71 34.50
N ILE A 638 0.30 5.07 35.74
CA ILE A 638 -1.09 5.08 36.20
C ILE A 638 -1.76 6.42 35.84
N SER A 639 -1.06 7.54 36.05
CA SER A 639 -1.61 8.89 35.82
C SER A 639 -1.96 9.18 34.36
N VAL A 640 -1.22 8.60 33.41
CA VAL A 640 -1.56 8.70 31.98
C VAL A 640 -2.89 8.00 31.64
N ALA A 641 -3.40 7.15 32.53
CA ALA A 641 -4.72 6.51 32.49
C ALA A 641 -5.06 5.69 31.22
N ALA A 642 -4.07 5.37 30.38
CA ALA A 642 -4.26 4.58 29.15
C ALA A 642 -4.86 3.18 29.43
N HIS A 643 -4.52 2.57 30.57
CA HIS A 643 -5.08 1.28 31.00
C HIS A 643 -6.59 1.35 31.25
N ALA A 644 -7.09 2.42 31.85
CA ALA A 644 -8.52 2.60 32.12
C ALA A 644 -9.32 2.66 30.81
N VAL A 645 -8.77 3.33 29.80
CA VAL A 645 -9.36 3.42 28.45
C VAL A 645 -9.49 2.04 27.81
N VAL A 646 -8.39 1.28 27.73
CA VAL A 646 -8.37 0.02 26.95
C VAL A 646 -9.06 -1.13 27.67
N LEU A 647 -8.93 -1.26 28.99
CA LEU A 647 -9.47 -2.41 29.73
C LEU A 647 -11.01 -2.34 29.82
N GLN A 648 -11.56 -1.17 30.14
CA GLN A 648 -13.01 -0.98 30.23
C GLN A 648 -13.68 -1.08 28.86
N GLY A 649 -13.04 -0.55 27.80
CA GLY A 649 -13.50 -0.77 26.42
C GLY A 649 -13.49 -2.26 26.04
N SER A 650 -12.46 -3.00 26.44
CA SER A 650 -12.30 -4.42 26.13
C SER A 650 -13.36 -5.33 26.78
N CYS A 651 -14.07 -4.86 27.82
CA CYS A 651 -15.23 -5.57 28.38
C CYS A 651 -16.37 -5.80 27.37
N PHE A 652 -16.49 -4.93 26.36
CA PHE A 652 -17.56 -4.93 25.36
C PHE A 652 -17.12 -5.49 24.00
N LEU A 653 -15.94 -6.12 23.95
CA LEU A 653 -15.47 -6.86 22.77
C LEU A 653 -16.09 -8.26 22.69
N ASN A 654 -15.97 -8.87 21.51
CA ASN A 654 -16.28 -10.29 21.30
C ASN A 654 -15.03 -11.03 20.77
N PRO A 655 -14.44 -11.98 21.51
CA PRO A 655 -14.78 -12.32 22.90
C PRO A 655 -14.41 -11.17 23.86
N SER A 656 -15.10 -11.10 25.01
CA SER A 656 -14.90 -10.05 26.02
C SER A 656 -13.65 -10.28 26.86
N LEU A 657 -13.09 -9.21 27.42
CA LEU A 657 -11.98 -9.29 28.36
C LEU A 657 -12.35 -10.15 29.59
N PRO A 658 -11.52 -11.15 29.97
CA PRO A 658 -11.74 -11.91 31.20
C PRO A 658 -11.61 -11.02 32.45
N ILE A 659 -12.57 -11.13 33.37
CA ILE A 659 -12.68 -10.23 34.56
C ILE A 659 -11.41 -10.21 35.42
N TYR A 660 -10.72 -11.34 35.57
CA TYR A 660 -9.50 -11.38 36.37
C TYR A 660 -8.34 -10.56 35.76
N LYS A 661 -8.40 -10.24 34.47
CA LYS A 661 -7.45 -9.36 33.76
C LYS A 661 -7.79 -7.86 33.91
N LEU A 662 -8.94 -7.51 34.49
CA LEU A 662 -9.32 -6.13 34.84
C LEU A 662 -8.76 -5.67 36.20
N ARG A 663 -8.11 -6.56 36.95
CA ARG A 663 -7.73 -6.28 38.34
C ARG A 663 -6.65 -5.20 38.44
N PRO A 664 -6.90 -4.12 39.21
CA PRO A 664 -5.90 -3.10 39.49
C PRO A 664 -4.63 -3.69 40.11
N ALA A 665 -3.49 -3.03 39.89
CA ALA A 665 -2.12 -3.47 40.20
C ALA A 665 -1.65 -4.81 39.55
N GLN A 666 -2.52 -5.60 38.94
CA GLN A 666 -2.20 -6.91 38.31
C GLN A 666 -2.31 -6.85 36.78
N TYR A 667 -1.88 -5.74 36.18
CA TYR A 667 -1.95 -5.54 34.74
C TYR A 667 -1.03 -6.49 33.96
N GLU A 668 -1.52 -6.96 32.81
CA GLU A 668 -0.76 -7.78 31.87
C GLU A 668 0.43 -7.01 31.27
N PRO A 669 1.48 -7.72 30.80
CA PRO A 669 2.63 -7.09 30.16
C PRO A 669 2.26 -6.10 29.05
N VAL A 670 1.34 -6.47 28.16
CA VAL A 670 0.89 -5.59 27.05
C VAL A 670 0.21 -4.31 27.54
N THR A 671 -0.53 -4.36 28.65
CA THR A 671 -1.14 -3.17 29.25
C THR A 671 -0.10 -2.28 29.92
N LYS A 672 0.88 -2.87 30.62
CA LYS A 672 2.01 -2.13 31.21
C LYS A 672 2.87 -1.46 30.12
N LEU A 673 3.14 -2.16 29.03
CA LEU A 673 3.84 -1.61 27.86
C LEU A 673 3.09 -0.41 27.29
N LEU A 674 1.77 -0.52 27.11
CA LEU A 674 0.96 0.61 26.67
C LEU A 674 1.10 1.80 27.62
N MET A 675 0.94 1.59 28.93
CA MET A 675 1.03 2.64 29.95
C MET A 675 2.37 3.38 29.86
N VAL A 676 3.50 2.66 29.86
CA VAL A 676 4.81 3.29 29.78
C VAL A 676 5.02 4.01 28.45
N ILE A 677 4.66 3.40 27.31
CA ILE A 677 4.77 4.05 25.98
C ILE A 677 4.01 5.37 25.95
N THR A 678 2.76 5.38 26.45
CA THR A 678 1.94 6.60 26.46
C THR A 678 2.51 7.68 27.37
N ARG A 679 3.11 7.32 28.51
CA ARG A 679 3.79 8.25 29.41
C ARG A 679 5.03 8.85 28.75
N LEU A 680 5.89 8.02 28.17
CA LEU A 680 7.11 8.48 27.49
C LEU A 680 6.81 9.36 26.28
N LEU A 681 5.76 9.06 25.51
CA LEU A 681 5.30 9.91 24.42
C LEU A 681 4.90 11.30 24.90
N ASN A 682 4.17 11.37 26.02
CA ASN A 682 3.82 12.64 26.63
C ASN A 682 5.09 13.39 27.08
N ASP A 683 5.96 12.74 27.86
CA ASP A 683 7.19 13.35 28.41
C ASP A 683 8.09 13.97 27.33
N ILE A 684 8.32 13.27 26.22
CA ILE A 684 9.14 13.78 25.11
C ILE A 684 8.53 15.05 24.49
N GLN A 685 7.20 15.13 24.42
CA GLN A 685 6.52 16.21 23.74
C GLN A 685 6.22 17.40 24.66
N SER A 686 5.90 17.14 25.94
CA SER A 686 5.45 18.16 26.90
C SER A 686 6.58 18.77 27.72
N TYR A 687 7.82 18.26 27.63
CA TYR A 687 8.87 18.61 28.60
C TYR A 687 9.12 20.10 28.78
N GLN A 688 9.04 20.89 27.69
CA GLN A 688 9.27 22.34 27.75
C GLN A 688 8.19 23.05 28.58
N LYS A 689 6.93 22.68 28.36
CA LYS A 689 5.78 23.20 29.10
C LYS A 689 5.89 22.81 30.57
N GLU A 690 6.17 21.53 30.82
CA GLU A 690 6.29 21.01 32.19
C GLU A 690 7.48 21.63 32.95
N GLN A 691 8.59 21.91 32.28
CA GLN A 691 9.71 22.63 32.88
C GLN A 691 9.30 24.04 33.35
N VAL A 692 8.49 24.75 32.57
CA VAL A 692 7.95 26.07 32.94
C VAL A 692 6.98 25.96 34.12
N ASP A 693 6.16 24.92 34.13
CA ASP A 693 5.19 24.64 35.19
C ASP A 693 5.84 24.07 36.47
N GLY A 694 7.16 23.83 36.46
CA GLY A 694 7.89 23.23 37.57
C GLY A 694 7.53 21.76 37.82
N LYS A 695 6.98 21.07 36.80
CA LYS A 695 6.63 19.66 36.84
C LYS A 695 7.82 18.79 36.46
N THR A 696 7.79 17.56 36.98
CA THR A 696 8.83 16.57 36.72
C THR A 696 8.37 15.64 35.60
N ASN A 697 9.26 15.33 34.67
CA ASN A 697 9.10 14.25 33.69
C ASN A 697 10.41 13.51 33.48
N LEU A 698 10.37 12.39 32.73
CA LEU A 698 11.56 11.55 32.56
C LEU A 698 12.70 12.26 31.83
N VAL A 699 12.42 13.11 30.84
CA VAL A 699 13.45 13.86 30.10
C VAL A 699 14.20 14.79 31.05
N LEU A 700 13.47 15.53 31.88
CA LEU A 700 14.02 16.46 32.87
C LEU A 700 14.72 15.73 34.03
N LEU A 701 14.20 14.58 34.46
CA LEU A 701 14.85 13.73 35.47
C LEU A 701 16.19 13.23 34.97
N HIS A 702 16.24 12.66 33.75
CA HIS A 702 17.46 12.18 33.15
C HIS A 702 18.51 13.30 33.02
N GLN A 703 18.11 14.47 32.52
CA GLN A 703 18.99 15.63 32.42
C GLN A 703 19.56 16.04 33.78
N LYS A 704 18.73 15.97 34.83
CA LYS A 704 19.14 16.31 36.19
C LYS A 704 20.09 15.27 36.80
N GLU A 705 19.86 14.00 36.52
CA GLU A 705 20.71 12.87 36.95
C GLU A 705 22.05 12.84 36.19
N ASN A 706 22.11 13.41 34.99
CA ASN A 706 23.29 13.46 34.11
C ASN A 706 23.61 14.90 33.66
N PRO A 707 24.15 15.77 34.54
CA PRO A 707 24.33 17.20 34.27
C PRO A 707 25.25 17.56 33.10
N GLU A 708 26.06 16.61 32.64
CA GLU A 708 26.93 16.72 31.47
C GLU A 708 26.20 16.55 30.13
N THR A 709 24.98 16.01 30.14
CA THR A 709 24.17 15.80 28.94
C THR A 709 23.31 17.02 28.64
N ASP A 710 23.15 17.34 27.36
CA ASP A 710 22.19 18.36 26.97
C ASP A 710 20.75 17.80 26.94
N ILE A 711 19.80 18.66 26.62
CA ILE A 711 18.39 18.27 26.57
C ILE A 711 18.10 17.31 25.41
N GLU A 712 18.81 17.45 24.29
CA GLU A 712 18.63 16.59 23.11
C GLU A 712 19.18 15.18 23.34
N ASP A 713 20.26 15.06 24.10
CA ASP A 713 20.79 13.77 24.59
C ASP A 713 19.75 13.07 25.48
N SER A 714 19.12 13.82 26.39
CA SER A 714 18.08 13.29 27.27
C SER A 714 16.81 12.89 26.52
N ILE A 715 16.39 13.68 25.53
CA ILE A 715 15.28 13.34 24.62
C ILE A 715 15.62 12.06 23.83
N SER A 716 16.86 11.96 23.33
CA SER A 716 17.31 10.79 22.55
C SER A 716 17.37 9.54 23.41
N TYR A 717 17.81 9.65 24.67
CA TYR A 717 17.76 8.56 25.65
C TYR A 717 16.33 8.05 25.86
N VAL A 718 15.39 8.95 26.17
CA VAL A 718 13.98 8.56 26.38
C VAL A 718 13.35 8.00 25.11
N ARG A 719 13.69 8.55 23.94
CA ARG A 719 13.24 8.05 22.63
C ARG A 719 13.74 6.62 22.35
N GLY A 720 14.97 6.31 22.72
CA GLY A 720 15.52 4.94 22.63
C GLY A 720 14.71 3.93 23.43
N ILE A 721 14.38 4.26 24.70
CA ILE A 721 13.52 3.41 25.54
C ILE A 721 12.13 3.28 24.90
N LEU A 722 11.56 4.39 24.44
CA LEU A 722 10.24 4.40 23.81
C LEU A 722 10.16 3.47 22.59
N ASP A 723 11.16 3.50 21.71
CA ASP A 723 11.17 2.69 20.50
C ASP A 723 11.36 1.19 20.81
N GLU A 724 12.18 0.85 21.81
CA GLU A 724 12.28 -0.53 22.33
C GLU A 724 10.92 -1.03 22.86
N LYS A 725 10.25 -0.24 23.71
CA LYS A 725 8.97 -0.64 24.30
C LYS A 725 7.85 -0.74 23.27
N LYS A 726 7.86 0.09 22.21
CA LYS A 726 6.92 -0.05 21.08
C LYS A 726 7.11 -1.38 20.37
N ASN A 727 8.35 -1.78 20.09
CA ASN A 727 8.63 -3.05 19.43
C ASN A 727 8.20 -4.24 20.30
N GLU A 728 8.44 -4.19 21.61
CA GLU A 728 7.91 -5.18 22.57
C GLU A 728 6.37 -5.22 22.56
N LEU A 729 5.69 -4.07 22.54
CA LEU A 729 4.23 -4.02 22.46
C LEU A 729 3.73 -4.66 21.16
N LEU A 730 4.35 -4.34 20.02
CA LEU A 730 4.01 -4.94 18.73
C LEU A 730 4.18 -6.46 18.77
N GLU A 731 5.25 -6.96 19.37
CA GLU A 731 5.48 -8.39 19.53
C GLU A 731 4.36 -9.06 20.35
N HIS A 732 3.99 -8.47 21.50
CA HIS A 732 2.88 -8.98 22.31
C HIS A 732 1.54 -8.93 21.58
N VAL A 733 1.28 -7.88 20.81
CA VAL A 733 0.02 -7.70 20.09
C VAL A 733 -0.08 -8.67 18.91
N LEU A 734 0.98 -8.77 18.11
CA LEU A 734 0.98 -9.45 16.82
C LEU A 734 1.43 -10.92 16.91
N SER A 735 2.11 -11.35 17.97
CA SER A 735 2.46 -12.76 18.14
C SER A 735 1.38 -13.53 18.91
N ASP A 736 1.11 -14.74 18.45
CA ASP A 736 0.27 -15.68 19.20
C ASP A 736 1.08 -16.31 20.34
N GLY A 737 0.49 -16.37 21.55
CA GLY A 737 1.06 -17.08 22.71
C GLY A 737 1.87 -16.25 23.72
N LEU A 738 2.20 -14.99 23.44
CA LEU A 738 2.88 -14.10 24.41
C LEU A 738 1.93 -13.37 25.37
N SER A 739 0.63 -13.46 25.12
CA SER A 739 -0.41 -12.90 25.97
C SER A 739 -1.67 -13.74 25.86
N ASP A 740 -2.32 -14.00 26.99
CA ASP A 740 -3.60 -14.69 27.05
C ASP A 740 -4.78 -13.76 26.70
N LEU A 741 -4.53 -12.49 26.40
CA LEU A 741 -5.58 -11.56 26.00
C LEU A 741 -6.13 -11.95 24.62
N PRO A 742 -7.47 -11.88 24.42
CA PRO A 742 -8.04 -12.06 23.10
C PRO A 742 -7.42 -11.12 22.04
N LYS A 743 -7.30 -11.60 20.79
CA LYS A 743 -6.74 -10.83 19.66
C LYS A 743 -7.40 -9.44 19.51
N SER A 744 -8.73 -9.37 19.67
CA SER A 744 -9.49 -8.12 19.67
C SER A 744 -9.08 -7.15 20.80
N CYS A 745 -8.81 -7.66 22.00
CA CYS A 745 -8.33 -6.86 23.14
C CYS A 745 -6.91 -6.33 22.86
N LYS A 746 -6.02 -7.18 22.31
CA LYS A 746 -4.66 -6.77 21.91
C LYS A 746 -4.70 -5.67 20.84
N HIS A 747 -5.59 -5.77 19.86
CA HIS A 747 -5.76 -4.74 18.84
C HIS A 747 -6.27 -3.41 19.40
N ILE A 748 -7.14 -3.39 20.42
CA ILE A 748 -7.50 -2.14 21.11
C ILE A 748 -6.28 -1.48 21.75
N HIS A 749 -5.36 -2.26 22.34
CA HIS A 749 -4.12 -1.70 22.91
C HIS A 749 -3.27 -1.04 21.82
N LEU A 750 -3.13 -1.69 20.65
CA LEU A 750 -2.44 -1.11 19.50
C LEU A 750 -3.14 0.16 19.00
N SER A 751 -4.46 0.15 18.84
CA SER A 751 -5.24 1.35 18.46
C SER A 751 -5.01 2.49 19.44
N CYS A 752 -4.99 2.23 20.75
CA CYS A 752 -4.71 3.23 21.77
C CYS A 752 -3.28 3.78 21.66
N MET A 753 -2.28 2.90 21.51
CA MET A 753 -0.89 3.32 21.28
C MET A 753 -0.78 4.23 20.05
N LYS A 754 -1.46 3.88 18.95
CA LYS A 754 -1.48 4.68 17.73
C LYS A 754 -2.11 6.06 17.93
N VAL A 755 -3.19 6.15 18.72
CA VAL A 755 -3.82 7.42 19.10
C VAL A 755 -2.85 8.32 19.85
N PHE A 756 -2.19 7.81 20.89
CA PHE A 756 -1.21 8.57 21.65
C PHE A 756 -0.03 8.99 20.77
N GLN A 757 0.49 8.08 19.95
CA GLN A 757 1.56 8.40 19.01
C GLN A 757 1.16 9.49 18.02
N MET A 758 -0.09 9.51 17.55
CA MET A 758 -0.61 10.58 16.70
C MET A 758 -0.71 11.91 17.48
N PHE A 759 -1.24 11.90 18.70
CA PHE A 759 -1.40 13.08 19.55
C PHE A 759 -0.10 13.74 19.98
N PHE A 760 0.98 12.95 20.11
CA PHE A 760 2.31 13.41 20.49
C PHE A 760 3.28 13.39 19.29
N ASN A 761 2.74 13.36 18.07
CA ASN A 761 3.52 13.65 16.86
C ASN A 761 3.37 15.14 16.54
N SER A 762 4.46 15.80 16.13
CA SER A 762 4.56 17.27 15.96
C SER A 762 3.52 17.91 15.03
N ARG A 763 2.83 17.14 14.19
CA ARG A 763 1.75 17.59 13.30
C ARG A 763 0.39 17.70 14.00
N ASN A 764 0.14 16.79 14.94
CA ASN A 764 -1.16 16.56 15.55
C ASN A 764 -1.06 16.69 17.07
N GLU A 765 -0.43 17.76 17.55
CA GLU A 765 -0.32 18.01 18.99
C GLU A 765 -1.70 18.21 19.62
N PHE A 766 -2.08 17.34 20.55
CA PHE A 766 -3.39 17.37 21.22
C PHE A 766 -3.69 18.67 21.97
N ASP A 767 -2.64 19.26 22.54
CA ASP A 767 -2.66 20.52 23.30
C ASP A 767 -2.78 21.76 22.41
N SER A 768 -2.55 21.60 21.10
CA SER A 768 -2.62 22.68 20.13
C SER A 768 -3.99 22.72 19.43
N ASN A 769 -4.36 23.89 18.92
CA ASN A 769 -5.39 24.01 17.90
C ASN A 769 -4.73 24.02 16.52
N THR A 770 -3.88 23.03 16.21
CA THR A 770 -3.30 22.95 14.87
C THR A 770 -4.41 22.82 13.83
N THR A 771 -4.22 23.52 12.71
CA THR A 771 -5.10 23.43 11.56
C THR A 771 -5.19 22.00 11.02
N GLU A 772 -4.13 21.20 11.21
CA GLU A 772 -4.01 19.82 10.71
C GLU A 772 -4.94 18.85 11.45
N MET A 773 -4.92 18.81 12.79
CA MET A 773 -5.82 17.90 13.53
C MET A 773 -7.30 18.24 13.32
N LEU A 774 -7.63 19.53 13.26
CA LEU A 774 -8.99 19.97 12.93
C LEU A 774 -9.41 19.52 11.52
N GLN A 775 -8.47 19.50 10.57
CA GLN A 775 -8.73 18.98 9.23
C GLN A 775 -8.95 17.46 9.28
N ASP A 776 -8.14 16.71 10.01
CA ASP A 776 -8.29 15.26 10.20
C ASP A 776 -9.66 14.90 10.81
N ILE A 777 -10.09 15.63 11.85
CA ILE A 777 -11.44 15.49 12.44
C ILE A 777 -12.52 15.74 11.40
N LYS A 778 -12.39 16.83 10.62
CA LYS A 778 -13.34 17.17 9.56
C LYS A 778 -13.42 16.06 8.51
N GLN A 779 -12.29 15.55 8.05
CA GLN A 779 -12.22 14.47 7.07
C GLN A 779 -12.82 13.17 7.60
N ALA A 780 -12.57 12.81 8.87
CA ALA A 780 -13.11 11.58 9.43
C ALA A 780 -14.63 11.61 9.63
N ILE A 781 -15.19 12.74 10.09
CA ILE A 781 -16.56 12.79 10.63
C ILE A 781 -17.53 13.60 9.76
N TYR A 782 -17.08 14.70 9.15
CA TYR A 782 -17.99 15.72 8.62
C TYR A 782 -17.94 15.88 7.10
N ILE A 783 -16.75 15.89 6.51
CA ILE A 783 -16.54 16.10 5.08
C ILE A 783 -16.87 14.79 4.37
N PRO A 784 -17.88 14.72 3.48
CA PRO A 784 -18.15 13.53 2.69
C PRO A 784 -16.96 13.21 1.78
N LEU A 785 -16.84 11.97 1.32
CA LEU A 785 -15.83 11.62 0.31
C LEU A 785 -15.98 12.54 -0.92
N GLU A 786 -14.88 13.17 -1.36
CA GLU A 786 -14.86 13.94 -2.59
C GLU A 786 -14.85 12.98 -3.79
N PHE A 787 -15.93 12.97 -4.58
CA PHE A 787 -16.02 12.18 -5.81
C PHE A 787 -16.66 13.02 -6.92
N GLN A 788 -15.94 13.28 -8.00
CA GLN A 788 -16.52 13.90 -9.21
C GLN A 788 -16.90 12.80 -10.21
N THR A 789 -18.19 12.75 -10.55
CA THR A 789 -18.78 11.83 -11.55
C THR A 789 -18.57 12.28 -13.00
N SER A 790 -17.91 13.40 -13.26
CA SER A 790 -17.69 13.86 -14.62
C SER A 790 -16.44 13.22 -15.21
N LYS A 791 -16.61 12.25 -16.13
CA LYS A 791 -15.60 11.97 -17.15
C LYS A 791 -15.18 13.32 -17.73
N PRO A 792 -13.90 13.73 -17.69
CA PRO A 792 -13.48 14.84 -18.52
C PRO A 792 -13.85 14.46 -19.95
N SER A 793 -14.74 15.23 -20.57
CA SER A 793 -15.01 15.10 -21.99
C SER A 793 -13.68 15.32 -22.69
N ILE A 794 -13.03 14.24 -23.11
CA ILE A 794 -12.04 14.32 -24.18
C ILE A 794 -12.86 14.75 -25.39
N LYS A 795 -12.97 16.06 -25.58
CA LYS A 795 -13.50 16.59 -26.83
C LYS A 795 -12.57 16.03 -27.89
N THR A 796 -13.07 15.15 -28.75
CA THR A 796 -12.56 15.07 -30.11
C THR A 796 -12.56 16.49 -30.62
N LEU A 797 -11.38 17.11 -30.65
CA LEU A 797 -11.21 18.39 -31.32
C LEU A 797 -11.70 18.17 -32.75
N PRO A 798 -12.57 19.03 -33.29
CA PRO A 798 -12.83 19.03 -34.72
C PRO A 798 -11.49 19.03 -35.43
N LEU A 799 -11.36 18.28 -36.53
CA LEU A 799 -10.19 18.36 -37.40
C LEU A 799 -9.74 19.82 -37.52
N PRO A 800 -8.45 20.13 -37.32
CA PRO A 800 -7.96 21.48 -37.50
C PRO A 800 -8.42 21.96 -38.87
N SER A 801 -9.25 23.01 -38.90
CA SER A 801 -9.56 23.72 -40.14
C SER A 801 -8.23 24.12 -40.76
N GLU A 802 -7.97 23.63 -41.98
CA GLU A 802 -6.80 23.84 -42.83
C GLU A 802 -5.88 25.00 -42.39
N ARG A 803 -5.05 24.77 -41.37
CA ARG A 803 -3.79 25.49 -41.23
C ARG A 803 -2.73 24.51 -41.68
N LYS A 804 -2.07 24.86 -42.77
CA LYS A 804 -0.92 24.12 -43.33
C LYS A 804 0.18 24.02 -42.26
N GLN A 805 0.12 23.02 -41.40
CA GLN A 805 1.29 22.49 -40.71
C GLN A 805 1.97 21.52 -41.69
N GLU A 806 3.26 21.68 -41.89
CA GLU A 806 4.05 20.83 -42.80
C GLU A 806 4.30 19.48 -42.14
N PHE A 807 3.44 18.53 -42.46
CA PHE A 807 3.58 17.15 -42.04
C PHE A 807 4.59 16.41 -42.94
N SER A 808 5.56 15.69 -42.36
CA SER A 808 6.47 14.82 -43.12
C SER A 808 6.47 13.38 -42.59
N LYS A 809 6.76 12.43 -43.48
CA LYS A 809 6.75 10.99 -43.18
C LYS A 809 7.90 10.59 -42.25
N VAL A 810 7.67 9.66 -41.33
CA VAL A 810 8.71 9.10 -40.43
C VAL A 810 9.92 8.56 -41.19
N ASN A 811 9.71 7.91 -42.33
CA ASN A 811 10.77 7.40 -43.20
C ASN A 811 11.73 8.47 -43.76
N ALA A 812 11.37 9.76 -43.66
CA ALA A 812 12.22 10.87 -44.09
C ALA A 812 13.12 11.42 -42.97
N ILE A 813 12.85 11.09 -41.70
CA ILE A 813 13.61 11.54 -40.51
C ILE A 813 14.84 10.65 -40.27
N LEU A 814 14.77 9.40 -40.73
CA LEU A 814 15.87 8.44 -40.70
C LEU A 814 16.91 8.83 -41.78
N GLY A 815 18.10 9.26 -41.34
CA GLY A 815 19.20 9.64 -42.23
C GLY A 815 19.64 8.52 -43.21
N PRO A 816 20.55 8.82 -44.17
CA PRO A 816 20.91 7.92 -45.27
C PRO A 816 21.43 6.54 -44.84
N THR A 817 21.86 6.38 -43.59
CA THR A 817 22.37 5.14 -43.00
C THR A 817 21.32 4.03 -42.87
N PHE A 818 20.03 4.36 -42.79
CA PHE A 818 18.95 3.35 -42.62
C PHE A 818 18.29 2.88 -43.93
N LYS A 819 18.50 3.58 -45.05
CA LYS A 819 17.86 3.24 -46.34
C LYS A 819 18.42 1.97 -47.01
N ASN A 820 19.58 1.49 -46.57
CA ASN A 820 20.27 0.37 -47.23
C ASN A 820 20.11 -1.00 -46.55
N GLN A 821 19.28 -1.14 -45.51
CA GLN A 821 19.20 -2.41 -44.75
C GLN A 821 17.79 -3.00 -44.57
N THR A 822 16.76 -2.44 -45.22
CA THR A 822 15.36 -2.86 -45.09
C THR A 822 14.89 -3.74 -46.26
N ILE A 823 15.59 -4.83 -46.61
CA ILE A 823 15.00 -5.89 -47.47
C ILE A 823 15.45 -7.28 -47.01
N ARG A 824 14.75 -7.85 -46.03
CA ARG A 824 14.34 -9.26 -46.07
C ARG A 824 12.85 -9.31 -45.71
N SER A 825 12.06 -9.78 -46.67
CA SER A 825 10.59 -9.84 -46.59
C SER A 825 10.12 -10.76 -45.46
N PHE A 826 8.98 -10.41 -44.85
CA PHE A 826 8.20 -11.21 -43.89
C PHE A 826 7.56 -12.49 -44.50
N THR A 827 8.15 -13.06 -45.55
CA THR A 827 7.65 -14.28 -46.20
C THR A 827 8.46 -15.48 -45.73
N ALA A 828 7.82 -16.37 -44.96
CA ALA A 828 8.37 -17.67 -44.62
C ALA A 828 8.80 -18.40 -45.90
N HIS A 829 10.08 -18.78 -45.99
CA HIS A 829 10.52 -19.75 -46.98
C HIS A 829 10.29 -21.15 -46.41
N SER A 830 9.39 -21.89 -47.04
CA SER A 830 9.21 -23.32 -46.81
C SER A 830 10.53 -24.06 -47.12
N ILE A 831 11.13 -24.69 -46.12
CA ILE A 831 12.24 -25.63 -46.33
C ILE A 831 11.66 -27.06 -46.28
N PRO A 832 11.86 -27.88 -47.32
CA PRO A 832 11.41 -29.26 -47.29
C PRO A 832 12.35 -30.14 -46.45
N LEU A 833 11.75 -31.01 -45.62
CA LEU A 833 12.41 -32.08 -44.87
C LEU A 833 13.24 -33.01 -45.78
N PRO A 834 14.47 -33.39 -45.42
CA PRO A 834 15.13 -34.56 -46.01
C PRO A 834 14.94 -35.80 -45.12
N MET A 835 14.33 -36.83 -45.71
CA MET A 835 14.31 -38.22 -45.26
C MET A 835 15.72 -38.88 -45.30
N PRO A 836 15.94 -39.99 -44.58
CA PRO A 836 17.23 -40.32 -43.97
C PRO A 836 18.19 -41.06 -44.90
N ARG A 837 19.49 -40.87 -44.69
CA ARG A 837 20.54 -41.77 -45.21
C ARG A 837 21.38 -42.37 -44.10
N VAL A 838 21.37 -43.69 -44.12
CA VAL A 838 22.19 -44.65 -43.38
C VAL A 838 23.67 -44.49 -43.74
N GLY A 839 24.55 -44.58 -42.74
CA GLY A 839 26.00 -44.67 -42.96
C GLY A 839 26.78 -44.93 -41.65
N TYR A 840 27.25 -46.17 -41.50
CA TYR A 840 28.05 -46.70 -40.40
C TYR A 840 29.42 -46.02 -40.21
N GLY A 841 29.94 -45.96 -38.96
CA GLY A 841 31.38 -45.71 -38.74
C GLY A 841 31.88 -45.48 -37.31
N LYS A 842 32.02 -46.56 -36.52
CA LYS A 842 33.05 -46.85 -35.48
C LYS A 842 33.45 -45.76 -34.44
N MET A 843 32.90 -45.93 -33.23
CA MET A 843 33.60 -46.32 -31.98
C MET A 843 35.02 -45.77 -31.71
N PHE A 844 35.17 -44.89 -30.70
CA PHE A 844 36.27 -44.86 -29.74
C PHE A 844 35.86 -44.06 -28.46
N MET A 845 35.68 -44.76 -27.34
CA MET A 845 35.94 -44.31 -25.96
C MET A 845 37.37 -44.76 -25.61
N PRO A 846 38.13 -44.19 -24.65
CA PRO A 846 37.73 -43.80 -23.28
C PRO A 846 38.38 -42.45 -22.84
N LEU A 847 38.34 -41.90 -21.62
CA LEU A 847 38.46 -42.46 -20.26
C LEU A 847 38.06 -41.38 -19.22
N LYS A 848 37.53 -41.86 -18.10
CA LYS A 848 37.15 -41.12 -16.89
C LYS A 848 38.36 -40.44 -16.21
N PHE A 849 38.16 -39.26 -15.63
CA PHE A 849 38.86 -38.85 -14.40
C PHE A 849 37.90 -38.11 -13.45
N LYS A 850 37.85 -38.64 -12.22
CA LYS A 850 37.25 -38.06 -11.00
C LYS A 850 38.42 -37.60 -10.13
N THR A 851 38.33 -36.41 -9.53
CA THR A 851 38.90 -35.97 -8.23
C THR A 851 38.50 -34.49 -8.06
N CYS A 852 37.62 -34.07 -7.14
CA CYS A 852 37.77 -33.88 -5.68
C CYS A 852 38.88 -32.90 -5.26
N PHE A 853 38.56 -32.14 -4.19
CA PHE A 853 39.33 -31.15 -3.39
C PHE A 853 39.07 -29.68 -3.77
N ILE A 854 38.67 -28.75 -2.88
CA ILE A 854 38.28 -28.70 -1.45
C ILE A 854 37.14 -27.69 -1.35
#